data_AF-A0A7C9RL48-F1
#
_entry.id   AF-A0A7C9RL48-F1
#
_cell.length_a   1.000
_cell.length_b   1.000
_cell.length_c   1.000
_cell.angle_alpha   90.00
_cell.angle_beta   90.00
_cell.angle_gamma   90.00
#
_symmetry.space_group_name_H-M   'P 1'
#
loop_
_entity.id
_entity.type
_entity.pdbx_description
1 polymer ?
#
loop_
_entity_poly.entity_id
_entity_poly.type
_entity_poly.pdbx_seq_one_letter_code
_entity_poly.pdbx_strand_id
1 'polypeptide(L)'
;MPDNTALPGGPMSGFVASAVEYMVDAGQRNVLFMDVLRRRGDQYREHVAQTAPHVLQYAAELIMDGRELGEPVNYALVRIIPPKDVEIESDRRPFIVVDPRAGHGPGIGGFKADSEIGVAMKAGHPCYFIGFLPEPMPGQTIERIARAEALFIGKVISLHPKADGKPCVIGNCQAGWAVMILASLRPELFGPIIVAGAPLAYWAGVHGKYPMRYSGGLLGGSWLTALTSDLGAGKFDGAWLVQNFENQNPSNTLWTKQYNVYSKVDTEADRYLEFERWWGGHVNLNAEEIQFIVDELFVGNNLAAGRIKMSDGQSVDLRNIRSPIVVFCSKGDNITPPQQALDWILDLYTDVNEIRAYGQTIVYTVHESVGHLGIFVSGGIAKKEHAEFSSNIDLIDVLPPGLYEATFEAKGADTENADLAVGQWVMRCEARTLDDIRAMGGNSPEDERRFAAAKRVSEINLAAYQKFVQPWIKGMVNPQMAELMRNLHPLRLQYEAFSSKNPLMSMVKSMAGQVREDRKQASKDNPFIAFQEQVSKQIVHALDAWRDTQEALSEATFLAVYGSPALQAAVGIDPQSAPSRRQEMSAAHRGMLERRIAELKSRIDEGGLREAAIRSLLYVGSARGMVDERSLEALRNVRRDTAATLTLTEFKMLAREQFFMLLLDQEGALAAIPKLLP
;
A
#
# COMPACT_ATOMS: atom_id res chain seq x y z
N MET A 1 -13.09 -17.75 -73.66
CA MET A 1 -11.76 -17.08 -73.74
C MET A 1 -11.82 -16.10 -74.90
N PRO A 2 -11.24 -14.90 -74.83
CA PRO A 2 -10.37 -14.30 -73.81
C PRO A 2 -11.12 -13.15 -73.07
N ASP A 3 -10.65 -12.39 -72.08
CA ASP A 3 -9.32 -12.08 -71.61
C ASP A 3 -9.30 -12.01 -70.07
N ASN A 4 -8.34 -12.72 -69.51
CA ASN A 4 -7.97 -12.68 -68.12
C ASN A 4 -7.18 -11.38 -67.92
N THR A 5 -7.82 -10.27 -67.51
CA THR A 5 -7.08 -9.09 -67.04
C THR A 5 -6.50 -9.40 -65.66
N ALA A 6 -5.45 -10.21 -65.65
CA ALA A 6 -4.51 -10.29 -64.56
C ALA A 6 -3.94 -8.88 -64.35
N LEU A 7 -4.39 -8.19 -63.30
CA LEU A 7 -3.73 -7.01 -62.80
C LEU A 7 -2.26 -7.38 -62.54
N PRO A 8 -1.27 -6.53 -62.92
CA PRO A 8 0.13 -6.89 -62.78
C PRO A 8 0.46 -7.10 -61.30
N GLY A 9 0.71 -8.36 -60.93
CA GLY A 9 1.18 -8.77 -59.61
C GLY A 9 2.64 -8.34 -59.39
N GLY A 10 2.89 -7.03 -59.38
CA GLY A 10 4.15 -6.45 -58.95
C GLY A 10 4.15 -6.23 -57.43
N PRO A 11 5.33 -6.10 -56.78
CA PRO A 11 5.43 -5.81 -55.35
C PRO A 11 4.65 -4.55 -54.90
N MET A 12 4.45 -3.59 -55.81
CA MET A 12 3.61 -2.40 -55.61
C MET A 12 2.10 -2.73 -55.45
N SER A 13 1.59 -3.77 -56.11
CA SER A 13 0.19 -4.21 -55.97
C SER A 13 -0.07 -4.85 -54.61
N GLY A 14 0.88 -5.63 -54.10
CA GLY A 14 0.84 -6.21 -52.75
C GLY A 14 0.94 -5.13 -51.67
N PHE A 15 1.85 -4.16 -51.83
CA PHE A 15 1.99 -3.04 -50.89
C PHE A 15 0.73 -2.18 -50.79
N VAL A 16 0.11 -1.82 -51.92
CA VAL A 16 -1.16 -1.06 -51.93
C VAL A 16 -2.31 -1.87 -51.32
N ALA A 17 -2.39 -3.18 -51.61
CA ALA A 17 -3.39 -4.05 -50.99
C ALA A 17 -3.23 -4.13 -49.46
N SER A 18 -1.99 -4.32 -48.96
CA SER A 18 -1.70 -4.27 -47.52
C SER A 18 -2.03 -2.90 -46.91
N ALA A 19 -1.80 -1.80 -47.63
CA ALA A 19 -2.14 -0.45 -47.15
C ALA A 19 -3.65 -0.27 -47.00
N VAL A 20 -4.43 -0.70 -48.00
CA VAL A 20 -5.90 -0.64 -47.95
C VAL A 20 -6.45 -1.53 -46.84
N GLU A 21 -5.96 -2.75 -46.72
CA GLU A 21 -6.31 -3.68 -45.65
C GLU A 21 -6.06 -3.06 -44.27
N TYR A 22 -4.89 -2.45 -44.07
CA TYR A 22 -4.53 -1.75 -42.84
C TYR A 22 -5.44 -0.54 -42.57
N MET A 23 -5.74 0.28 -43.59
CA MET A 23 -6.60 1.47 -43.41
C MET A 23 -8.02 1.08 -43.01
N VAL A 24 -8.57 0.01 -43.59
CA VAL A 24 -9.88 -0.53 -43.20
C VAL A 24 -9.83 -0.99 -41.75
N ASP A 25 -8.85 -1.81 -41.38
CA ASP A 25 -8.69 -2.31 -40.01
C ASP A 25 -8.49 -1.17 -39.00
N ALA A 26 -7.60 -0.21 -39.27
CA ALA A 26 -7.34 0.94 -38.41
C ALA A 26 -8.57 1.85 -38.27
N GLY A 27 -9.32 2.06 -39.35
CA GLY A 27 -10.59 2.79 -39.31
C GLY A 27 -11.61 2.11 -38.41
N GLN A 28 -11.76 0.79 -38.54
CA GLN A 28 -12.64 -0.01 -37.69
C GLN A 28 -12.18 0.00 -36.22
N ARG A 29 -10.88 -0.18 -35.95
CA ARG A 29 -10.32 -0.11 -34.58
C ARG A 29 -10.55 1.26 -33.94
N ASN A 30 -10.44 2.35 -34.68
CA ASN A 30 -10.74 3.70 -34.17
C ASN A 30 -12.21 3.84 -33.75
N VAL A 31 -13.15 3.38 -34.58
CA VAL A 31 -14.59 3.43 -34.25
C VAL A 31 -14.87 2.61 -32.98
N LEU A 32 -14.33 1.39 -32.90
CA LEU A 32 -14.51 0.53 -31.73
C LEU A 32 -13.85 1.12 -30.48
N PHE A 33 -12.66 1.69 -30.61
CA PHE A 33 -11.93 2.33 -29.51
C PHE A 33 -12.70 3.54 -28.96
N MET A 34 -13.24 4.38 -29.85
CA MET A 34 -14.11 5.50 -29.46
C MET A 34 -15.38 5.01 -28.75
N ASP A 35 -15.97 3.89 -29.16
CA ASP A 35 -17.09 3.27 -28.45
C ASP A 35 -16.68 2.71 -27.08
N VAL A 36 -15.46 2.21 -26.92
CA VAL A 36 -14.91 1.83 -25.61
C VAL A 36 -14.77 3.05 -24.70
N LEU A 37 -14.21 4.17 -25.20
CA LEU A 37 -14.15 5.43 -24.43
C LEU A 37 -15.54 5.97 -24.07
N ARG A 38 -16.53 5.77 -24.94
CA ARG A 38 -17.94 6.11 -24.65
C ARG A 38 -18.52 5.25 -23.54
N ARG A 39 -18.36 3.93 -23.64
CA ARG A 39 -18.76 2.99 -22.58
C ARG A 39 -18.10 3.36 -21.25
N ARG A 40 -16.82 3.73 -21.27
CA ARG A 40 -16.08 4.21 -20.09
C ARG A 40 -16.74 5.45 -19.47
N GLY A 41 -17.08 6.44 -20.29
CA GLY A 41 -17.75 7.67 -19.82
C GLY A 41 -19.16 7.42 -19.26
N ASP A 42 -19.92 6.51 -19.86
CA ASP A 42 -21.24 6.11 -19.36
C ASP A 42 -21.14 5.37 -18.03
N GLN A 43 -20.25 4.39 -17.96
CA GLN A 43 -19.95 3.63 -16.75
C GLN A 43 -19.47 4.52 -15.60
N TYR A 44 -18.63 5.52 -15.88
CA TYR A 44 -18.21 6.51 -14.89
C TYR A 44 -19.42 7.21 -14.25
N ARG A 45 -20.39 7.64 -15.05
CA ARG A 45 -21.60 8.29 -14.52
C ARG A 45 -22.49 7.34 -13.74
N GLU A 46 -22.69 6.14 -14.25
CA GLU A 46 -23.44 5.10 -13.54
C GLU A 46 -22.81 4.82 -12.18
N HIS A 47 -21.48 4.75 -12.12
CA HIS A 47 -20.75 4.52 -10.88
C HIS A 47 -20.87 5.72 -9.91
N VAL A 48 -20.62 6.95 -10.36
CA VAL A 48 -20.72 8.15 -9.50
C VAL A 48 -22.14 8.40 -8.99
N ALA A 49 -23.17 7.94 -9.70
CA ALA A 49 -24.56 8.04 -9.27
C ALA A 49 -24.96 7.03 -8.16
N GLN A 50 -24.11 6.05 -7.85
CA GLN A 50 -24.35 5.09 -6.77
C GLN A 50 -24.31 5.77 -5.40
N THR A 51 -25.10 5.28 -4.44
CA THR A 51 -25.10 5.81 -3.07
C THR A 51 -23.77 5.55 -2.34
N ALA A 52 -23.17 4.39 -2.59
CA ALA A 52 -21.88 3.98 -2.03
C ALA A 52 -21.04 3.36 -3.16
N PRO A 53 -20.43 4.17 -4.05
CA PRO A 53 -19.64 3.65 -5.14
C PRO A 53 -18.40 2.93 -4.61
N HIS A 54 -18.28 1.64 -4.96
CA HIS A 54 -17.11 0.82 -4.67
C HIS A 54 -16.86 -0.19 -5.77
N VAL A 55 -15.67 -0.79 -5.77
CA VAL A 55 -15.30 -1.87 -6.70
C VAL A 55 -15.09 -3.22 -6.02
N LEU A 56 -15.52 -3.34 -4.77
CA LEU A 56 -15.53 -4.61 -4.02
C LEU A 56 -16.35 -5.66 -4.80
N GLN A 57 -15.73 -6.80 -5.12
CA GLN A 57 -16.37 -7.88 -5.88
C GLN A 57 -17.33 -8.72 -5.02
N TYR A 58 -17.13 -8.72 -3.71
CA TYR A 58 -17.88 -9.53 -2.77
C TYR A 58 -19.15 -8.83 -2.29
N ALA A 59 -20.20 -9.62 -2.04
CA ALA A 59 -21.34 -9.15 -1.27
C ALA A 59 -20.89 -8.86 0.17
N ALA A 60 -21.44 -7.80 0.75
CA ALA A 60 -21.08 -7.36 2.08
C ALA A 60 -22.30 -6.89 2.87
N GLU A 61 -22.23 -7.06 4.19
CA GLU A 61 -23.23 -6.62 5.14
C GLU A 61 -22.68 -5.45 5.95
N LEU A 62 -23.43 -4.34 6.03
CA LEU A 62 -23.05 -3.20 6.85
C LEU A 62 -23.14 -3.56 8.33
N ILE A 63 -22.02 -3.42 9.04
CA ILE A 63 -21.93 -3.71 10.49
C ILE A 63 -21.95 -2.42 11.31
N MET A 64 -21.30 -1.37 10.82
CA MET A 64 -21.27 -0.07 11.48
C MET A 64 -21.08 1.06 10.46
N ASP A 65 -21.90 2.10 10.57
CA ASP A 65 -21.81 3.33 9.79
C ASP A 65 -21.12 4.42 10.61
N GLY A 66 -19.96 4.89 10.17
CA GLY A 66 -19.19 5.93 10.84
C GLY A 66 -19.91 7.27 10.91
N ARG A 67 -20.92 7.51 10.06
CA ARG A 67 -21.71 8.75 10.04
C ARG A 67 -22.67 8.85 11.23
N GLU A 68 -22.98 7.71 11.86
CA GLU A 68 -23.89 7.63 13.00
C GLU A 68 -23.14 7.70 14.35
N LEU A 69 -21.80 7.81 14.33
CA LEU A 69 -20.97 7.94 15.53
C LEU A 69 -21.01 9.36 16.10
N GLY A 70 -20.62 9.50 17.37
CA GLY A 70 -20.58 10.80 18.05
C GLY A 70 -19.62 11.81 17.40
N GLU A 71 -18.52 11.32 16.82
CA GLU A 71 -17.67 12.08 15.89
C GLU A 71 -17.82 11.46 14.49
N PRO A 72 -18.71 12.01 13.64
CA PRO A 72 -19.08 11.36 12.40
C PRO A 72 -17.93 11.36 11.38
N VAL A 73 -17.74 10.23 10.71
CA VAL A 73 -16.80 10.05 9.60
C VAL A 73 -17.47 9.35 8.43
N ASN A 74 -16.96 9.54 7.22
CA ASN A 74 -17.51 8.92 6.02
C ASN A 74 -17.09 7.45 5.82
N TYR A 75 -16.58 6.80 6.86
CA TYR A 75 -16.11 5.41 6.82
C TYR A 75 -17.20 4.45 7.29
N ALA A 76 -17.13 3.20 6.82
CA ALA A 76 -18.04 2.14 7.21
C ALA A 76 -17.28 0.82 7.39
N LEU A 77 -17.71 0.04 8.39
CA LEU A 77 -17.29 -1.33 8.60
C LEU A 77 -18.32 -2.26 7.97
N VAL A 78 -17.87 -3.14 7.07
CA VAL A 78 -18.70 -4.19 6.48
C VAL A 78 -18.11 -5.57 6.74
N ARG A 79 -18.98 -6.57 6.88
CA ARG A 79 -18.62 -8.00 6.91
C ARG A 79 -18.75 -8.56 5.52
N ILE A 80 -17.73 -9.29 5.06
CA ILE A 80 -17.76 -9.94 3.75
C ILE A 80 -18.59 -11.23 3.84
N ILE A 81 -19.51 -11.39 2.91
CA ILE A 81 -20.31 -12.60 2.79
C ILE A 81 -19.52 -13.59 1.91
N PRO A 82 -19.14 -14.77 2.43
CA PRO A 82 -18.37 -15.73 1.66
C PRO A 82 -19.17 -16.23 0.45
N PRO A 83 -18.51 -16.47 -0.71
CA PRO A 83 -19.10 -17.20 -1.82
C PRO A 83 -19.57 -18.60 -1.39
N LYS A 84 -20.51 -19.19 -2.13
CA LYS A 84 -21.16 -20.47 -1.76
C LYS A 84 -20.20 -21.63 -1.50
N ASP A 85 -19.04 -21.65 -2.16
CA ASP A 85 -18.06 -22.73 -2.09
C ASP A 85 -16.91 -22.46 -1.11
N VAL A 86 -17.01 -21.39 -0.31
CA VAL A 86 -15.99 -21.00 0.67
C VAL A 86 -16.53 -21.17 2.09
N GLU A 87 -15.95 -22.09 2.84
CA GLU A 87 -16.27 -22.30 4.24
C GLU A 87 -15.41 -21.41 5.14
N ILE A 88 -16.07 -20.75 6.10
CA ILE A 88 -15.42 -19.88 7.08
C ILE A 88 -15.56 -20.49 8.46
N GLU A 89 -14.44 -20.59 9.18
CA GLU A 89 -14.41 -21.02 10.57
C GLU A 89 -14.56 -19.79 11.48
N SER A 90 -15.70 -19.65 12.16
CA SER A 90 -16.03 -18.47 12.97
C SER A 90 -15.04 -18.19 14.11
N ASP A 91 -14.38 -19.25 14.58
CA ASP A 91 -13.46 -19.24 15.72
C ASP A 91 -12.00 -19.01 15.27
N ARG A 92 -11.74 -18.88 13.96
CA ARG A 92 -10.45 -18.38 13.46
C ARG A 92 -10.33 -16.88 13.65
N ARG A 93 -9.08 -16.41 13.67
CA ARG A 93 -8.75 -14.99 13.72
C ARG A 93 -9.45 -14.23 12.58
N PRO A 94 -10.17 -13.13 12.87
CA PRO A 94 -10.72 -12.28 11.82
C PRO A 94 -9.64 -11.50 11.06
N PHE A 95 -9.86 -11.27 9.78
CA PHE A 95 -9.07 -10.37 8.94
C PHE A 95 -9.86 -9.10 8.65
N ILE A 96 -9.21 -7.95 8.75
CA ILE A 96 -9.78 -6.64 8.43
C ILE A 96 -8.90 -5.99 7.37
N VAL A 97 -9.44 -5.76 6.17
CA VAL A 97 -8.74 -5.02 5.11
C VAL A 97 -9.21 -3.56 5.12
N VAL A 98 -8.27 -2.63 5.19
CA VAL A 98 -8.50 -1.18 5.19
C VAL A 98 -7.99 -0.60 3.88
N ASP A 99 -8.89 0.02 3.13
CA ASP A 99 -8.58 0.51 1.79
C ASP A 99 -7.96 1.91 1.79
N PRO A 100 -7.05 2.21 0.85
CA PRO A 100 -6.41 3.51 0.78
C PRO A 100 -7.35 4.57 0.23
N ARG A 101 -7.46 5.71 0.90
CA ARG A 101 -8.10 6.93 0.40
C ARG A 101 -7.07 7.84 -0.28
N ALA A 102 -6.39 7.29 -1.30
CA ALA A 102 -5.37 7.98 -2.09
C ALA A 102 -5.94 8.69 -3.35
N GLY A 103 -7.15 9.26 -3.23
CA GLY A 103 -7.86 9.94 -4.32
C GLY A 103 -8.85 9.06 -5.10
N HIS A 104 -8.71 7.73 -5.05
CA HIS A 104 -9.64 6.76 -5.62
C HIS A 104 -10.68 6.27 -4.60
N GLY A 105 -11.80 5.72 -5.09
CA GLY A 105 -12.84 5.08 -4.30
C GLY A 105 -12.42 3.72 -3.74
N PRO A 106 -13.19 3.18 -2.76
CA PRO A 106 -12.83 1.95 -2.07
C PRO A 106 -13.20 0.69 -2.87
N GLY A 107 -12.75 -0.44 -2.35
CA GLY A 107 -13.00 -1.80 -2.82
C GLY A 107 -11.79 -2.45 -3.48
N ILE A 108 -10.62 -1.81 -3.52
CA ILE A 108 -9.47 -2.32 -4.27
C ILE A 108 -8.87 -3.58 -3.62
N GLY A 109 -8.83 -3.67 -2.29
CA GLY A 109 -8.43 -4.89 -1.55
C GLY A 109 -9.37 -6.10 -1.74
N GLY A 110 -10.53 -5.89 -2.38
CA GLY A 110 -11.50 -6.93 -2.74
C GLY A 110 -11.87 -6.94 -4.22
N PHE A 111 -11.05 -6.33 -5.08
CA PHE A 111 -11.37 -6.12 -6.50
C PHE A 111 -11.38 -7.41 -7.34
N LYS A 112 -10.67 -8.44 -6.88
CA LYS A 112 -10.51 -9.73 -7.55
C LYS A 112 -10.76 -10.89 -6.60
N ALA A 113 -11.14 -12.05 -7.15
CA ALA A 113 -11.35 -13.28 -6.39
C ALA A 113 -10.10 -13.76 -5.63
N ASP A 114 -8.90 -13.39 -6.12
CA ASP A 114 -7.61 -13.70 -5.51
C ASP A 114 -7.00 -12.49 -4.78
N SER A 115 -7.81 -11.49 -4.42
CA SER A 115 -7.37 -10.38 -3.58
C SER A 115 -7.08 -10.82 -2.14
N GLU A 116 -6.59 -9.91 -1.30
CA GLU A 116 -6.30 -10.17 0.12
C GLU A 116 -7.50 -10.76 0.86
N ILE A 117 -8.69 -10.19 0.64
CA ILE A 117 -9.96 -10.72 1.17
C ILE A 117 -10.22 -12.14 0.66
N GLY A 118 -10.05 -12.38 -0.64
CA GLY A 118 -10.27 -13.70 -1.23
C GLY A 118 -9.32 -14.77 -0.71
N VAL A 119 -8.06 -14.40 -0.52
CA VAL A 119 -7.01 -15.29 0.01
C VAL A 119 -7.25 -15.60 1.49
N ALA A 120 -7.57 -14.61 2.32
CA ALA A 120 -7.89 -14.82 3.73
C ALA A 120 -9.15 -15.69 3.91
N MET A 121 -10.20 -15.49 3.11
CA MET A 121 -11.38 -16.35 3.12
C MET A 121 -11.08 -17.78 2.67
N LYS A 122 -10.24 -17.98 1.65
CA LYS A 122 -9.78 -19.33 1.23
C LYS A 122 -9.00 -20.05 2.33
N ALA A 123 -8.31 -19.30 3.18
CA ALA A 123 -7.68 -19.81 4.39
C ALA A 123 -8.66 -19.98 5.58
N GLY A 124 -9.97 -19.82 5.37
CA GLY A 124 -11.02 -20.08 6.35
C GLY A 124 -11.28 -18.95 7.35
N HIS A 125 -10.68 -17.76 7.17
CA HIS A 125 -10.79 -16.66 8.12
C HIS A 125 -12.03 -15.78 7.88
N PRO A 126 -12.76 -15.37 8.94
CA PRO A 126 -13.78 -14.33 8.83
C PRO A 126 -13.18 -13.02 8.31
N CYS A 127 -13.77 -12.44 7.28
CA CYS A 127 -13.23 -11.25 6.63
C CYS A 127 -14.16 -10.03 6.79
N TYR A 128 -13.55 -8.90 7.09
CA TYR A 128 -14.17 -7.59 7.19
C TYR A 128 -13.43 -6.59 6.32
N PHE A 129 -14.12 -5.52 5.97
CA PHE A 129 -13.58 -4.45 5.17
C PHE A 129 -13.97 -3.10 5.77
N ILE A 130 -12.99 -2.20 5.87
CA ILE A 130 -13.21 -0.81 6.24
C ILE A 130 -13.06 0.02 4.96
N GLY A 131 -14.19 0.57 4.50
CA GLY A 131 -14.27 1.43 3.31
C GLY A 131 -14.81 2.81 3.66
N PHE A 132 -14.97 3.67 2.65
CA PHE A 132 -15.43 5.04 2.83
C PHE A 132 -16.32 5.52 1.68
N LEU A 133 -17.16 6.51 1.94
CA LEU A 133 -17.97 7.17 0.93
C LEU A 133 -17.18 8.29 0.24
N PRO A 134 -17.56 8.74 -0.98
CA PRO A 134 -16.80 9.75 -1.71
C PRO A 134 -16.65 11.10 -1.01
N GLU A 135 -17.65 11.49 -0.22
CA GLU A 135 -17.69 12.79 0.44
C GLU A 135 -17.32 12.65 1.93
N PRO A 136 -16.33 13.42 2.43
CA PRO A 136 -16.02 13.48 3.86
C PRO A 136 -17.18 14.08 4.67
N MET A 137 -17.28 13.69 5.94
CA MET A 137 -18.17 14.37 6.89
C MET A 137 -17.59 15.74 7.28
N PRO A 138 -18.42 16.77 7.55
CA PRO A 138 -17.92 18.07 7.98
C PRO A 138 -17.03 17.99 9.23
N GLY A 139 -15.83 18.60 9.18
CA GLY A 139 -14.87 18.60 10.28
C GLY A 139 -14.25 17.22 10.57
N GLN A 140 -14.41 16.24 9.70
CA GLN A 140 -13.68 14.98 9.77
C GLN A 140 -12.17 15.25 9.63
N THR A 141 -11.38 14.61 10.50
CA THR A 141 -9.91 14.67 10.55
C THR A 141 -9.34 13.25 10.56
N ILE A 142 -8.03 13.11 10.34
CA ILE A 142 -7.33 11.80 10.46
C ILE A 142 -7.51 11.21 11.86
N GLU A 143 -7.47 12.05 12.91
CA GLU A 143 -7.68 11.59 14.28
C GLU A 143 -9.10 11.03 14.49
N ARG A 144 -10.14 11.69 13.94
CA ARG A 144 -11.52 11.18 14.00
C ARG A 144 -11.68 9.87 13.26
N ILE A 145 -11.02 9.72 12.11
CA ILE A 145 -11.00 8.45 11.37
C ILE A 145 -10.37 7.36 12.23
N ALA A 146 -9.18 7.61 12.81
CA ALA A 146 -8.52 6.63 13.67
C ALA A 146 -9.39 6.21 14.86
N ARG A 147 -10.09 7.17 15.51
CA ARG A 147 -11.03 6.87 16.60
C ARG A 147 -12.23 6.03 16.13
N ALA A 148 -12.78 6.31 14.95
CA ALA A 148 -13.87 5.52 14.38
C ALA A 148 -13.41 4.10 14.02
N GLU A 149 -12.23 3.95 13.40
CA GLU A 149 -11.63 2.65 13.10
C GLU A 149 -11.34 1.84 14.38
N ALA A 150 -10.95 2.49 15.48
CA ALA A 150 -10.82 1.84 16.78
C ALA A 150 -12.15 1.20 17.24
N LEU A 151 -13.28 1.89 17.04
CA LEU A 151 -14.61 1.38 17.33
C LEU A 151 -14.99 0.22 16.40
N PHE A 152 -14.62 0.32 15.12
CA PHE A 152 -14.84 -0.75 14.14
C PHE A 152 -14.08 -2.03 14.50
N ILE A 153 -12.79 -1.94 14.80
CA ILE A 153 -11.97 -3.09 15.21
C ILE A 153 -12.49 -3.66 16.54
N GLY A 154 -12.84 -2.80 17.50
CA GLY A 154 -13.49 -3.20 18.75
C GLY A 154 -14.79 -3.97 18.51
N LYS A 155 -15.60 -3.55 17.53
CA LYS A 155 -16.82 -4.25 17.13
C LYS A 155 -16.51 -5.62 16.54
N VAL A 156 -15.52 -5.74 15.65
CA VAL A 156 -15.09 -7.04 15.10
C VAL A 156 -14.64 -7.99 16.22
N ILE A 157 -13.82 -7.51 17.17
CA ILE A 157 -13.41 -8.31 18.34
C ILE A 157 -14.63 -8.83 19.11
N SER A 158 -15.63 -7.98 19.33
CA SER A 158 -16.85 -8.38 20.06
C SER A 158 -17.70 -9.44 19.34
N LEU A 159 -17.60 -9.51 18.01
CA LEU A 159 -18.30 -10.49 17.18
C LEU A 159 -17.58 -11.85 17.16
N HIS A 160 -16.31 -11.90 17.58
CA HIS A 160 -15.48 -13.11 17.59
C HIS A 160 -14.87 -13.40 18.96
N PRO A 161 -15.68 -13.62 20.02
CA PRO A 161 -15.18 -13.82 21.38
C PRO A 161 -14.36 -15.11 21.57
N LYS A 162 -14.50 -16.07 20.65
CA LYS A 162 -13.78 -17.36 20.65
C LYS A 162 -12.55 -17.39 19.76
N ALA A 163 -12.26 -16.30 19.05
CA ALA A 163 -11.10 -16.26 18.17
C ALA A 163 -9.80 -16.45 18.95
N ASP A 164 -8.89 -17.27 18.41
CA ASP A 164 -7.62 -17.60 19.05
C ASP A 164 -6.67 -16.37 19.19
N GLY A 165 -6.97 -15.25 18.52
CA GLY A 165 -6.21 -14.01 18.63
C GLY A 165 -7.00 -12.77 18.19
N LYS A 166 -6.41 -11.58 18.42
CA LYS A 166 -6.94 -10.30 17.92
C LYS A 166 -6.90 -10.25 16.39
N PRO A 167 -7.76 -9.44 15.73
CA PRO A 167 -7.83 -9.41 14.28
C PRO A 167 -6.47 -9.11 13.61
N CYS A 168 -6.20 -9.76 12.49
CA CYS A 168 -5.15 -9.32 11.58
C CYS A 168 -5.68 -8.13 10.78
N VAL A 169 -4.93 -7.03 10.75
CA VAL A 169 -5.34 -5.81 10.03
C VAL A 169 -4.37 -5.54 8.89
N ILE A 170 -4.91 -5.43 7.68
CA ILE A 170 -4.16 -5.13 6.47
C ILE A 170 -4.44 -3.69 6.07
N GLY A 171 -3.40 -2.86 6.04
CA GLY A 171 -3.47 -1.48 5.58
C GLY A 171 -2.71 -1.31 4.28
N ASN A 172 -3.44 -1.02 3.21
CA ASN A 172 -2.88 -0.84 1.87
C ASN A 172 -2.49 0.61 1.64
N CYS A 173 -1.29 0.86 1.10
CA CYS A 173 -0.80 2.19 0.73
C CYS A 173 -1.07 3.22 1.85
N GLN A 174 -1.94 4.20 1.58
CA GLN A 174 -2.32 5.25 2.50
C GLN A 174 -2.97 4.74 3.79
N ALA A 175 -3.71 3.64 3.74
CA ALA A 175 -4.29 3.02 4.93
C ALA A 175 -3.22 2.37 5.82
N GLY A 176 -2.08 1.95 5.26
CA GLY A 176 -1.00 1.31 6.04
C GLY A 176 -0.43 2.23 7.12
N TRP A 177 -0.08 3.47 6.79
CA TRP A 177 0.39 4.41 7.81
C TRP A 177 -0.73 4.83 8.77
N ALA A 178 -1.99 4.87 8.33
CA ALA A 178 -3.12 5.20 9.20
C ALA A 178 -3.36 4.12 10.25
N VAL A 179 -3.31 2.85 9.83
CA VAL A 179 -3.35 1.67 10.71
C VAL A 179 -2.18 1.68 11.69
N MET A 180 -0.96 2.05 11.24
CA MET A 180 0.20 2.17 12.12
C MET A 180 0.03 3.27 13.17
N ILE A 181 -0.55 4.43 12.81
CA ILE A 181 -0.93 5.47 13.78
C ILE A 181 -1.90 4.90 14.80
N LEU A 182 -3.00 4.29 14.36
CA LEU A 182 -4.02 3.74 15.25
C LEU A 182 -3.45 2.63 16.17
N ALA A 183 -2.65 1.71 15.63
CA ALA A 183 -2.01 0.66 16.40
C ALA A 183 -1.03 1.17 17.46
N SER A 184 -0.41 2.33 17.23
CA SER A 184 0.45 2.97 18.22
C SER A 184 -0.34 3.61 19.38
N LEU A 185 -1.58 4.07 19.10
CA LEU A 185 -2.46 4.70 20.09
C LEU A 185 -3.28 3.67 20.88
N ARG A 186 -3.70 2.59 20.20
CA ARG A 186 -4.58 1.53 20.71
C ARG A 186 -4.01 0.13 20.44
N PRO A 187 -2.80 -0.19 20.96
CA PRO A 187 -2.09 -1.43 20.66
C PRO A 187 -2.85 -2.70 21.07
N GLU A 188 -3.79 -2.61 22.01
CA GLU A 188 -4.58 -3.74 22.50
C GLU A 188 -5.66 -4.25 21.53
N LEU A 189 -5.92 -3.51 20.44
CA LEU A 189 -6.90 -3.87 19.42
C LEU A 189 -6.34 -4.81 18.33
N PHE A 190 -5.02 -4.89 18.19
CA PHE A 190 -4.38 -5.47 17.01
C PHE A 190 -3.77 -6.85 17.26
N GLY A 191 -4.02 -7.79 16.36
CA GLY A 191 -3.13 -8.92 16.09
C GLY A 191 -2.00 -8.49 15.14
N PRO A 192 -1.46 -9.38 14.30
CA PRO A 192 -0.52 -9.00 13.25
C PRO A 192 -1.06 -7.90 12.34
N ILE A 193 -0.18 -6.97 11.98
CA ILE A 193 -0.47 -5.85 11.09
C ILE A 193 0.30 -6.09 9.79
N ILE A 194 -0.38 -6.06 8.66
CA ILE A 194 0.26 -6.12 7.34
C ILE A 194 0.15 -4.74 6.70
N VAL A 195 1.29 -4.12 6.40
CA VAL A 195 1.35 -2.86 5.66
C VAL A 195 1.91 -3.13 4.26
N ALA A 196 1.05 -2.99 3.26
CA ALA A 196 1.35 -3.34 1.88
C ALA A 196 1.50 -2.08 1.02
N GLY A 197 2.70 -1.84 0.50
CA GLY A 197 3.03 -0.66 -0.31
C GLY A 197 2.81 0.66 0.44
N ALA A 198 3.01 0.69 1.76
CA ALA A 198 2.74 1.86 2.59
C ALA A 198 4.04 2.60 2.97
N PRO A 199 4.17 3.91 2.67
CA PRO A 199 5.34 4.68 3.07
C PRO A 199 5.26 5.04 4.56
N LEU A 200 6.38 4.86 5.26
CA LEU A 200 6.54 5.21 6.68
C LEU A 200 7.74 6.15 6.92
N ALA A 201 8.68 6.21 5.98
CA ALA A 201 9.80 7.15 5.95
C ALA A 201 9.78 7.97 4.65
N TYR A 202 9.18 9.16 4.68
CA TYR A 202 8.74 9.86 3.46
C TYR A 202 9.88 10.55 2.70
N TRP A 203 10.94 10.92 3.40
CA TRP A 203 12.15 11.51 2.80
C TRP A 203 13.11 10.45 2.25
N ALA A 204 13.00 9.21 2.70
CA ALA A 204 13.93 8.14 2.40
C ALA A 204 13.93 7.77 0.90
N GLY A 205 15.08 7.29 0.41
CA GLY A 205 15.28 6.98 -1.01
C GLY A 205 16.74 7.07 -1.43
N VAL A 206 16.99 6.73 -2.71
CA VAL A 206 18.32 6.65 -3.31
C VAL A 206 18.40 7.66 -4.46
N HIS A 207 19.53 8.36 -4.57
CA HIS A 207 19.73 9.32 -5.67
C HIS A 207 19.57 8.66 -7.05
N GLY A 208 19.04 9.42 -8.01
CA GLY A 208 18.76 8.95 -9.36
C GLY A 208 17.56 8.00 -9.47
N LYS A 209 16.80 7.81 -8.38
CA LYS A 209 15.59 7.00 -8.34
C LYS A 209 14.48 7.70 -7.55
N TYR A 210 13.23 7.34 -7.85
CA TYR A 210 12.04 7.70 -7.06
C TYR A 210 11.90 9.21 -6.74
N PRO A 211 11.88 10.09 -7.77
CA PRO A 211 12.01 11.54 -7.60
C PRO A 211 10.80 12.22 -6.98
N MET A 212 9.66 11.52 -6.82
CA MET A 212 8.44 12.10 -6.22
C MET A 212 8.69 12.71 -4.84
N ARG A 213 9.62 12.15 -4.06
CA ARG A 213 10.00 12.67 -2.75
C ARG A 213 10.43 14.16 -2.78
N TYR A 214 10.94 14.64 -3.92
CA TYR A 214 11.37 16.03 -4.08
C TYR A 214 10.24 17.00 -4.40
N SER A 215 9.09 16.51 -4.89
CA SER A 215 7.99 17.34 -5.39
C SER A 215 7.45 18.29 -4.34
N GLY A 216 7.36 17.86 -3.08
CA GLY A 216 6.91 18.71 -1.97
C GLY A 216 7.76 19.98 -1.83
N GLY A 217 9.08 19.87 -1.92
CA GLY A 217 9.98 21.03 -1.90
C GLY A 217 9.88 21.86 -3.18
N LEU A 218 9.93 21.22 -4.35
CA LEU A 218 9.90 21.92 -5.65
C LEU A 218 8.63 22.74 -5.87
N LEU A 219 7.50 22.33 -5.30
CA LEU A 219 6.24 23.06 -5.33
C LEU A 219 6.10 24.14 -4.23
N GLY A 220 7.16 24.34 -3.44
CA GLY A 220 7.18 25.31 -2.35
C GLY A 220 6.45 24.86 -1.09
N GLY A 221 6.18 23.56 -0.94
CA GLY A 221 5.56 22.98 0.24
C GLY A 221 4.06 22.78 0.15
N SER A 222 3.42 22.73 1.32
CA SER A 222 2.02 22.34 1.49
C SER A 222 1.00 23.47 1.29
N TRP A 223 1.44 24.70 0.96
CA TRP A 223 0.54 25.83 0.70
C TRP A 223 -0.41 25.57 -0.47
N LEU A 224 0.01 24.80 -1.48
CA LEU A 224 -0.85 24.38 -2.60
C LEU A 224 -1.99 23.46 -2.14
N THR A 225 -1.74 22.63 -1.13
CA THR A 225 -2.78 21.78 -0.51
C THR A 225 -3.86 22.64 0.13
N ALA A 226 -3.48 23.68 0.87
CA ALA A 226 -4.42 24.64 1.44
C ALA A 226 -5.17 25.40 0.33
N LEU A 227 -4.46 25.92 -0.67
CA LEU A 227 -5.07 26.66 -1.79
C LEU A 227 -6.11 25.83 -2.55
N THR A 228 -5.75 24.62 -2.95
CA THR A 228 -6.65 23.74 -3.70
C THR A 228 -7.86 23.32 -2.87
N SER A 229 -7.68 23.13 -1.56
CA SER A 229 -8.78 22.86 -0.64
C SER A 229 -9.73 24.06 -0.47
N ASP A 230 -9.17 25.28 -0.41
CA ASP A 230 -9.97 26.50 -0.30
C ASP A 230 -10.74 26.80 -1.59
N LEU A 231 -10.13 26.53 -2.76
CA LEU A 231 -10.82 26.55 -4.05
C LEU A 231 -11.93 25.50 -4.15
N GLY A 232 -11.78 24.38 -3.45
CA GLY A 232 -12.81 23.35 -3.28
C GLY A 232 -13.79 23.63 -2.13
N ALA A 233 -13.88 24.86 -1.63
CA ALA A 233 -14.76 25.28 -0.54
C ALA A 233 -14.59 24.42 0.75
N GLY A 234 -13.33 24.13 1.11
CA GLY A 234 -12.98 23.33 2.29
C GLY A 234 -12.82 21.83 2.01
N LYS A 235 -12.93 21.42 0.74
CA LYS A 235 -12.69 20.04 0.29
C LYS A 235 -11.53 20.01 -0.69
N PHE A 236 -10.67 19.03 -0.52
CA PHE A 236 -9.64 18.69 -1.48
C PHE A 236 -10.16 17.66 -2.47
N ASP A 237 -10.07 17.96 -3.76
CA ASP A 237 -10.46 17.06 -4.83
C ASP A 237 -9.39 15.98 -5.06
N GLY A 238 -9.72 14.72 -4.78
CA GLY A 238 -8.80 13.60 -4.94
C GLY A 238 -8.33 13.36 -6.38
N ALA A 239 -8.97 13.96 -7.38
CA ALA A 239 -8.48 13.93 -8.76
C ALA A 239 -7.06 14.52 -8.89
N TRP A 240 -6.68 15.47 -8.03
CA TRP A 240 -5.30 15.97 -8.00
C TRP A 240 -4.28 14.92 -7.52
N LEU A 241 -4.68 14.03 -6.60
CA LEU A 241 -3.83 12.90 -6.18
C LEU A 241 -3.70 11.88 -7.30
N VAL A 242 -4.81 11.54 -7.97
CA VAL A 242 -4.79 10.63 -9.13
C VAL A 242 -3.90 11.17 -10.24
N GLN A 243 -3.95 12.49 -10.49
CA GLN A 243 -3.07 13.13 -11.46
C GLN A 243 -1.58 12.98 -11.09
N ASN A 244 -1.22 13.05 -9.82
CA ASN A 244 0.16 12.79 -9.38
C ASN A 244 0.59 11.34 -9.65
N PHE A 245 -0.31 10.36 -9.54
CA PHE A 245 -0.02 8.98 -9.96
C PHE A 245 0.17 8.86 -11.47
N GLU A 246 -0.70 9.49 -12.26
CA GLU A 246 -0.61 9.49 -13.72
C GLU A 246 0.66 10.15 -14.26
N ASN A 247 1.13 11.22 -13.61
CA ASN A 247 2.31 11.98 -14.01
C ASN A 247 3.64 11.22 -13.85
N GLN A 248 3.69 10.17 -13.03
CA GLN A 248 4.90 9.37 -12.84
C GLN A 248 5.18 8.41 -13.98
N ASN A 249 4.16 8.10 -14.78
CA ASN A 249 4.32 7.21 -15.92
C ASN A 249 3.65 7.82 -17.15
N PRO A 250 4.20 8.92 -17.70
CA PRO A 250 3.60 9.63 -18.83
C PRO A 250 3.51 8.75 -20.08
N SER A 251 4.48 7.85 -20.32
CA SER A 251 4.42 6.90 -21.43
C SER A 251 3.25 5.92 -21.31
N ASN A 252 2.90 5.51 -20.09
CA ASN A 252 1.69 4.73 -19.83
C ASN A 252 0.41 5.57 -19.96
N THR A 253 0.34 6.69 -19.24
CA THR A 253 -0.84 7.56 -19.13
C THR A 253 -1.25 8.16 -20.47
N LEU A 254 -0.30 8.76 -21.19
CA LEU A 254 -0.56 9.52 -22.41
C LEU A 254 -0.64 8.63 -23.65
N TRP A 255 -0.09 7.41 -23.61
CA TRP A 255 0.02 6.56 -24.80
C TRP A 255 -0.31 5.09 -24.54
N THR A 256 0.55 4.34 -23.84
CA THR A 256 0.54 2.86 -23.81
C THR A 256 -0.80 2.29 -23.37
N LYS A 257 -1.43 2.85 -22.33
CA LYS A 257 -2.73 2.39 -21.82
C LYS A 257 -3.81 2.44 -22.90
N GLN A 258 -3.92 3.59 -23.58
CA GLN A 258 -4.93 3.81 -24.62
C GLN A 258 -4.58 3.05 -25.91
N TYR A 259 -3.29 3.05 -26.30
CA TYR A 259 -2.82 2.33 -27.47
C TYR A 259 -3.00 0.81 -27.34
N ASN A 260 -2.81 0.22 -26.14
CA ASN A 260 -3.05 -1.21 -25.94
C ASN A 260 -4.52 -1.58 -26.19
N VAL A 261 -5.47 -0.73 -25.76
CA VAL A 261 -6.89 -0.93 -26.05
C VAL A 261 -7.17 -0.72 -27.54
N TYR A 262 -6.66 0.34 -28.14
CA TYR A 262 -6.83 0.58 -29.58
C TYR A 262 -6.29 -0.59 -30.42
N SER A 263 -5.05 -1.02 -30.16
CA SER A 263 -4.37 -2.06 -30.94
C SER A 263 -5.00 -3.44 -30.78
N LYS A 264 -5.59 -3.74 -29.62
CA LYS A 264 -6.25 -5.01 -29.27
C LYS A 264 -7.72 -4.81 -28.90
N VAL A 265 -8.43 -3.95 -29.63
CA VAL A 265 -9.78 -3.51 -29.28
C VAL A 265 -10.79 -4.66 -29.18
N ASP A 266 -10.51 -5.74 -29.91
CA ASP A 266 -11.34 -6.95 -29.95
C ASP A 266 -11.23 -7.80 -28.66
N THR A 267 -10.19 -7.60 -27.83
CA THR A 267 -9.95 -8.42 -26.61
C THR A 267 -9.72 -7.62 -25.33
N GLU A 268 -9.21 -6.39 -25.41
CA GLU A 268 -8.80 -5.61 -24.22
C GLU A 268 -9.90 -4.73 -23.62
N ALA A 269 -11.01 -4.54 -24.34
CA ALA A 269 -12.05 -3.58 -23.96
C ALA A 269 -12.62 -3.82 -22.55
N ASP A 270 -13.01 -5.05 -22.23
CA ASP A 270 -13.68 -5.34 -20.95
C ASP A 270 -12.72 -5.26 -19.76
N ARG A 271 -11.49 -5.74 -19.90
CA ARG A 271 -10.43 -5.59 -18.88
C ARG A 271 -10.13 -4.12 -18.59
N TYR A 272 -10.06 -3.30 -19.65
CA TYR A 272 -9.85 -1.85 -19.51
C TYR A 272 -11.02 -1.19 -18.79
N LEU A 273 -12.26 -1.46 -19.20
CA LEU A 273 -13.46 -0.88 -18.60
C LEU A 273 -13.64 -1.28 -17.13
N GLU A 274 -13.29 -2.51 -16.77
CA GLU A 274 -13.31 -2.98 -15.39
C GLU A 274 -12.35 -2.15 -14.52
N PHE A 275 -11.11 -1.94 -14.98
CA PHE A 275 -10.13 -1.13 -14.28
C PHE A 275 -10.53 0.36 -14.22
N GLU A 276 -11.02 0.93 -15.33
CA GLU A 276 -11.45 2.34 -15.39
C GLU A 276 -12.64 2.63 -14.47
N ARG A 277 -13.44 1.62 -14.09
CA ARG A 277 -14.49 1.77 -13.06
C ARG A 277 -13.91 2.32 -11.76
N TRP A 278 -12.78 1.74 -11.34
CA TRP A 278 -12.07 2.13 -10.14
C TRP A 278 -11.23 3.39 -10.38
N TRP A 279 -10.44 3.41 -11.45
CA TRP A 279 -9.51 4.52 -11.74
C TRP A 279 -10.21 5.86 -11.90
N GLY A 280 -11.44 5.89 -12.45
CA GLY A 280 -12.24 7.11 -12.57
C GLY A 280 -13.00 7.52 -11.30
N GLY A 281 -13.07 6.65 -10.30
CA GLY A 281 -13.86 6.85 -9.08
C GLY A 281 -13.20 7.81 -8.09
N HIS A 282 -13.12 9.10 -8.42
CA HIS A 282 -12.46 10.09 -7.57
C HIS A 282 -13.25 10.41 -6.30
N VAL A 283 -12.56 10.48 -5.15
CA VAL A 283 -13.14 10.87 -3.85
C VAL A 283 -12.57 12.18 -3.35
N ASN A 284 -13.32 12.90 -2.51
CA ASN A 284 -12.82 14.11 -1.86
C ASN A 284 -12.17 13.77 -0.53
N LEU A 285 -11.33 14.67 -0.01
CA LEU A 285 -10.89 14.72 1.38
C LEU A 285 -11.30 16.07 1.97
N ASN A 286 -11.47 16.18 3.29
CA ASN A 286 -11.54 17.49 3.92
C ASN A 286 -10.18 18.17 3.85
N ALA A 287 -10.19 19.51 3.84
CA ALA A 287 -8.99 20.33 3.86
C ALA A 287 -8.04 19.93 5.00
N GLU A 288 -8.57 19.72 6.21
CA GLU A 288 -7.78 19.35 7.38
C GLU A 288 -7.13 17.97 7.25
N GLU A 289 -7.81 17.01 6.61
CA GLU A 289 -7.27 15.66 6.40
C GLU A 289 -6.06 15.69 5.47
N ILE A 290 -6.20 16.31 4.29
CA ILE A 290 -5.11 16.35 3.33
C ILE A 290 -3.96 17.24 3.82
N GLN A 291 -4.26 18.31 4.56
CA GLN A 291 -3.25 19.19 5.12
C GLN A 291 -2.42 18.44 6.16
N PHE A 292 -3.06 17.68 7.06
CA PHE A 292 -2.35 16.78 7.99
C PHE A 292 -1.45 15.79 7.24
N ILE A 293 -1.96 15.13 6.20
CA ILE A 293 -1.18 14.15 5.43
C ILE A 293 0.07 14.80 4.84
N VAL A 294 -0.06 15.96 4.20
CA VAL A 294 1.10 16.60 3.56
C VAL A 294 2.06 17.18 4.60
N ASP A 295 1.56 17.85 5.63
CA ASP A 295 2.39 18.52 6.64
C ASP A 295 3.10 17.53 7.56
N GLU A 296 2.40 16.52 8.06
CA GLU A 296 2.96 15.61 9.06
C GLU A 296 3.75 14.48 8.41
N LEU A 297 3.31 13.99 7.25
CA LEU A 297 3.85 12.79 6.65
C LEU A 297 4.85 13.14 5.54
N PHE A 298 4.36 13.61 4.40
CA PHE A 298 5.18 13.73 3.18
C PHE A 298 6.23 14.83 3.25
N VAL A 299 5.85 16.04 3.68
CA VAL A 299 6.79 17.17 3.81
C VAL A 299 7.47 17.15 5.19
N GLY A 300 6.73 16.83 6.25
CA GLY A 300 7.24 16.93 7.62
C GLY A 300 8.08 15.76 8.11
N ASN A 301 7.86 14.55 7.56
CA ASN A 301 8.45 13.29 8.00
C ASN A 301 8.41 13.14 9.54
N ASN A 302 7.21 13.30 10.12
CA ASN A 302 7.00 13.33 11.57
C ASN A 302 6.54 12.00 12.18
N LEU A 303 6.08 11.04 11.35
CA LEU A 303 5.54 9.76 11.83
C LEU A 303 6.62 8.89 12.50
N ALA A 304 7.67 8.51 11.77
CA ALA A 304 8.78 7.74 12.32
C ALA A 304 9.56 8.53 13.38
N ALA A 305 9.55 9.86 13.31
CA ALA A 305 10.18 10.73 14.30
C ALA A 305 9.41 10.84 15.63
N GLY A 306 8.20 10.27 15.74
CA GLY A 306 7.38 10.34 16.95
C GLY A 306 6.89 11.75 17.29
N ARG A 307 6.77 12.63 16.29
CA ARG A 307 6.47 14.07 16.47
C ARG A 307 5.00 14.42 16.30
N ILE A 308 4.19 13.51 15.78
CA ILE A 308 2.75 13.71 15.62
C ILE A 308 2.07 13.67 16.99
N LYS A 309 1.24 14.67 17.28
CA LYS A 309 0.45 14.75 18.51
C LYS A 309 -1.04 14.77 18.19
N MET A 310 -1.80 13.96 18.92
CA MET A 310 -3.26 13.95 18.91
C MET A 310 -3.81 15.13 19.71
N SER A 311 -5.10 15.45 19.51
CA SER A 311 -5.77 16.56 20.19
C SER A 311 -5.80 16.45 21.72
N ASP A 312 -5.71 15.25 22.27
CA ASP A 312 -5.64 14.96 23.71
C ASP A 312 -4.21 15.04 24.29
N GLY A 313 -3.22 15.35 23.44
CA GLY A 313 -1.80 15.42 23.80
C GLY A 313 -1.05 14.09 23.71
N GLN A 314 -1.71 12.99 23.36
CA GLN A 314 -1.05 11.71 23.14
C GLN A 314 -0.13 11.81 21.91
N SER A 315 1.13 11.40 22.05
CA SER A 315 2.06 11.31 20.92
C SER A 315 1.90 9.97 20.20
N VAL A 316 1.96 10.02 18.86
CA VAL A 316 2.12 8.83 18.02
C VAL A 316 3.57 8.37 18.12
N ASP A 317 3.80 7.21 18.73
CA ASP A 317 5.11 6.56 18.80
C ASP A 317 4.96 5.11 18.36
N LEU A 318 5.48 4.78 17.17
CA LEU A 318 5.34 3.45 16.58
C LEU A 318 5.98 2.34 17.45
N ARG A 319 6.87 2.68 18.39
CA ARG A 319 7.44 1.71 19.36
C ARG A 319 6.43 1.28 20.43
N ASN A 320 5.26 1.91 20.50
CA ASN A 320 4.15 1.48 21.36
C ASN A 320 3.39 0.28 20.78
N ILE A 321 3.54 -0.01 19.49
CA ILE A 321 2.92 -1.17 18.84
C ILE A 321 3.49 -2.45 19.46
N ARG A 322 2.61 -3.38 19.86
CA ARG A 322 2.99 -4.65 20.53
C ARG A 322 2.81 -5.88 19.66
N SER A 323 2.16 -5.69 18.52
CA SER A 323 1.81 -6.76 17.60
C SER A 323 2.80 -6.80 16.43
N PRO A 324 3.05 -8.00 15.85
CA PRO A 324 4.00 -8.10 14.75
C PRO A 324 3.59 -7.25 13.56
N ILE A 325 4.57 -6.58 12.96
CA ILE A 325 4.39 -5.75 11.77
C ILE A 325 5.01 -6.50 10.60
N VAL A 326 4.21 -6.75 9.57
CA VAL A 326 4.63 -7.31 8.29
C VAL A 326 4.65 -6.19 7.26
N VAL A 327 5.82 -5.90 6.70
CA VAL A 327 6.00 -4.88 5.66
C VAL A 327 6.16 -5.57 4.31
N PHE A 328 5.25 -5.30 3.38
CA PHE A 328 5.36 -5.79 2.01
C PHE A 328 5.66 -4.63 1.05
N CYS A 329 6.88 -4.61 0.50
CA CYS A 329 7.32 -3.60 -0.45
C CYS A 329 7.96 -4.24 -1.70
N SER A 330 8.30 -3.42 -2.69
CA SER A 330 8.86 -3.89 -3.95
C SER A 330 9.88 -2.93 -4.54
N LYS A 331 10.92 -3.47 -5.19
CA LYS A 331 11.88 -2.68 -5.99
C LYS A 331 11.24 -2.13 -7.28
N GLY A 332 10.12 -2.70 -7.72
CA GLY A 332 9.31 -2.19 -8.83
C GLY A 332 8.33 -1.08 -8.44
N ASP A 333 8.24 -0.74 -7.16
CA ASP A 333 7.35 0.31 -6.66
C ASP A 333 8.05 1.67 -6.67
N ASN A 334 7.60 2.55 -7.56
CA ASN A 334 8.08 3.93 -7.66
C ASN A 334 7.37 4.91 -6.70
N ILE A 335 6.29 4.47 -6.06
CA ILE A 335 5.51 5.24 -5.07
C ILE A 335 6.08 5.04 -3.68
N THR A 336 6.33 3.78 -3.32
CA THR A 336 6.80 3.36 -2.00
C THR A 336 7.93 2.35 -2.16
N PRO A 337 9.11 2.81 -2.60
CA PRO A 337 10.27 1.94 -2.73
C PRO A 337 10.71 1.41 -1.35
N PRO A 338 11.58 0.38 -1.30
CA PRO A 338 11.97 -0.26 -0.04
C PRO A 338 12.44 0.72 1.05
N GLN A 339 13.16 1.78 0.67
CA GLN A 339 13.63 2.81 1.60
C GLN A 339 12.46 3.52 2.28
N GLN A 340 11.43 3.92 1.53
CA GLN A 340 10.26 4.57 2.13
C GLN A 340 9.42 3.62 2.99
N ALA A 341 9.40 2.33 2.66
CA ALA A 341 8.69 1.31 3.42
C ALA A 341 9.42 0.89 4.70
N LEU A 342 10.76 0.94 4.74
CA LEU A 342 11.58 0.28 5.77
C LEU A 342 12.49 1.22 6.58
N ASP A 343 12.89 2.39 6.07
CA ASP A 343 13.87 3.24 6.77
C ASP A 343 13.34 3.82 8.10
N TRP A 344 12.02 3.77 8.35
CA TRP A 344 11.43 4.08 9.65
C TRP A 344 12.01 3.20 10.77
N ILE A 345 12.46 1.98 10.43
CA ILE A 345 13.16 1.07 11.36
C ILE A 345 14.51 1.69 11.77
N LEU A 346 15.23 2.30 10.83
CA LEU A 346 16.51 2.97 11.08
C LEU A 346 16.31 4.25 11.91
N ASP A 347 15.21 4.95 11.68
CA ASP A 347 14.83 6.15 12.42
C ASP A 347 14.46 5.85 13.87
N LEU A 348 13.79 4.72 14.13
CA LEU A 348 13.30 4.35 15.47
C LEU A 348 14.30 3.58 16.32
N TYR A 349 15.10 2.70 15.71
CA TYR A 349 15.90 1.71 16.42
C TYR A 349 17.39 1.82 16.11
N THR A 350 18.20 1.62 17.12
CA THR A 350 19.67 1.64 17.03
C THR A 350 20.24 0.36 16.49
N ASP A 351 19.68 -0.75 16.93
CA ASP A 351 20.04 -2.10 16.53
C ASP A 351 18.85 -3.04 16.79
N VAL A 352 19.04 -4.32 16.48
CA VAL A 352 18.02 -5.37 16.70
C VAL A 352 17.75 -5.59 18.19
N ASN A 353 18.70 -5.29 19.08
CA ASN A 353 18.47 -5.40 20.52
C ASN A 353 17.51 -4.33 21.02
N GLU A 354 17.52 -3.13 20.44
CA GLU A 354 16.50 -2.12 20.74
C GLU A 354 15.12 -2.56 20.25
N ILE A 355 14.99 -3.16 19.06
CA ILE A 355 13.73 -3.77 18.59
C ILE A 355 13.22 -4.81 19.61
N ARG A 356 14.12 -5.69 20.06
CA ARG A 356 13.84 -6.71 21.09
C ARG A 356 13.46 -6.13 22.44
N ALA A 357 14.11 -5.03 22.87
CA ALA A 357 13.82 -4.35 24.13
C ALA A 357 12.39 -3.79 24.17
N TYR A 358 11.90 -3.28 23.03
CA TYR A 358 10.50 -2.87 22.89
C TYR A 358 9.53 -4.06 22.68
N GLY A 359 10.04 -5.29 22.64
CA GLY A 359 9.25 -6.51 22.44
C GLY A 359 8.64 -6.62 21.04
N GLN A 360 9.23 -5.92 20.06
CA GLN A 360 8.67 -5.78 18.73
C GLN A 360 9.14 -6.88 17.79
N THR A 361 8.24 -7.38 16.94
CA THR A 361 8.54 -8.32 15.86
C THR A 361 8.27 -7.63 14.53
N ILE A 362 9.30 -7.47 13.70
CA ILE A 362 9.18 -6.85 12.38
C ILE A 362 9.59 -7.88 11.34
N VAL A 363 8.69 -8.18 10.41
CA VAL A 363 8.92 -9.04 9.26
C VAL A 363 8.78 -8.17 8.01
N TYR A 364 9.72 -8.26 7.06
CA TYR A 364 9.57 -7.58 5.79
C TYR A 364 9.76 -8.55 4.62
N THR A 365 9.16 -8.25 3.48
CA THR A 365 9.49 -8.90 2.22
C THR A 365 9.65 -7.86 1.12
N VAL A 366 10.64 -8.08 0.25
CA VAL A 366 10.95 -7.20 -0.87
C VAL A 366 10.74 -7.97 -2.17
N HIS A 367 9.69 -7.64 -2.91
CA HIS A 367 9.48 -8.23 -4.22
C HIS A 367 10.35 -7.54 -5.29
N GLU A 368 10.85 -8.30 -6.27
CA GLU A 368 11.82 -7.80 -7.25
C GLU A 368 11.23 -6.83 -8.29
N SER A 369 10.01 -7.06 -8.79
CA SER A 369 9.51 -6.32 -9.95
C SER A 369 8.06 -5.85 -9.90
N VAL A 370 7.29 -6.18 -8.85
CA VAL A 370 5.87 -5.81 -8.81
C VAL A 370 5.72 -4.30 -8.66
N GLY A 371 4.89 -3.67 -9.50
CA GLY A 371 4.56 -2.25 -9.34
C GLY A 371 3.65 -2.00 -8.15
N HIS A 372 3.51 -0.73 -7.73
CA HIS A 372 2.73 -0.33 -6.55
C HIS A 372 1.36 -1.01 -6.42
N LEU A 373 0.52 -0.91 -7.45
CA LEU A 373 -0.82 -1.53 -7.44
C LEU A 373 -0.75 -3.05 -7.39
N GLY A 374 0.26 -3.66 -8.02
CA GLY A 374 0.40 -5.12 -8.01
C GLY A 374 0.68 -5.69 -6.63
N ILE A 375 1.13 -4.87 -5.67
CA ILE A 375 1.39 -5.28 -4.28
C ILE A 375 0.08 -5.69 -3.59
N PHE A 376 -1.02 -4.93 -3.77
CA PHE A 376 -2.28 -5.17 -3.04
C PHE A 376 -3.49 -5.46 -3.95
N VAL A 377 -3.42 -5.14 -5.24
CA VAL A 377 -4.44 -5.49 -6.24
C VAL A 377 -4.09 -6.85 -6.86
N SER A 378 -4.22 -7.91 -6.07
CA SER A 378 -3.77 -9.24 -6.48
C SER A 378 -4.71 -9.90 -7.51
N GLY A 379 -4.15 -10.20 -8.69
CA GLY A 379 -4.69 -11.14 -9.68
C GLY A 379 -3.65 -12.15 -10.19
N GLY A 380 -2.41 -12.14 -9.67
CA GLY A 380 -1.37 -13.09 -10.08
C GLY A 380 0.04 -12.86 -9.50
N ILE A 381 0.58 -11.63 -9.52
CA ILE A 381 2.00 -11.38 -9.22
C ILE A 381 2.33 -11.50 -7.72
N ALA A 382 1.57 -10.80 -6.87
CA ALA A 382 1.73 -10.84 -5.40
C ALA A 382 0.89 -11.96 -4.71
N LYS A 383 0.32 -12.87 -5.50
CA LYS A 383 -0.63 -13.88 -5.00
C LYS A 383 0.06 -14.84 -4.03
N LYS A 384 1.33 -15.17 -4.26
CA LYS A 384 2.09 -16.08 -3.40
C LYS A 384 2.32 -15.44 -2.02
N GLU A 385 2.75 -14.18 -1.95
CA GLU A 385 3.03 -13.49 -0.69
C GLU A 385 1.77 -13.42 0.18
N HIS A 386 0.65 -12.97 -0.38
CA HIS A 386 -0.61 -12.88 0.35
C HIS A 386 -1.14 -14.23 0.82
N ALA A 387 -0.98 -15.28 0.01
CA ALA A 387 -1.38 -16.64 0.36
C ALA A 387 -0.56 -17.17 1.54
N GLU A 388 0.75 -16.98 1.49
CA GLU A 388 1.63 -17.42 2.56
C GLU A 388 1.43 -16.59 3.83
N PHE A 389 1.28 -15.26 3.74
CA PHE A 389 0.99 -14.43 4.90
C PHE A 389 -0.33 -14.81 5.57
N SER A 390 -1.41 -15.03 4.80
CA SER A 390 -2.71 -15.39 5.36
C SER A 390 -2.66 -16.78 6.01
N SER A 391 -2.03 -17.75 5.36
CA SER A 391 -1.92 -19.13 5.86
C SER A 391 -1.00 -19.25 7.07
N ASN A 392 -0.01 -18.36 7.18
CA ASN A 392 1.00 -18.36 8.23
C ASN A 392 0.88 -17.17 9.20
N ILE A 393 -0.26 -16.50 9.27
CA ILE A 393 -0.36 -15.27 10.07
C ILE A 393 -0.22 -15.52 11.59
N ASP A 394 -0.82 -16.61 12.08
CA ASP A 394 -0.69 -17.01 13.49
C ASP A 394 0.73 -17.47 13.80
N LEU A 395 1.42 -17.93 12.76
CA LEU A 395 2.84 -18.21 12.85
C LEU A 395 3.63 -16.90 13.05
N ILE A 396 3.41 -15.90 12.19
CA ILE A 396 4.05 -14.59 12.34
C ILE A 396 3.73 -14.00 13.73
N ASP A 397 2.53 -14.26 14.26
CA ASP A 397 2.13 -13.79 15.59
C ASP A 397 3.00 -14.31 16.74
N VAL A 398 3.53 -15.53 16.63
CA VAL A 398 4.35 -16.18 17.67
C VAL A 398 5.85 -15.96 17.47
N LEU A 399 6.28 -15.37 16.36
CA LEU A 399 7.70 -15.10 16.10
C LEU A 399 8.31 -14.26 17.23
N PRO A 400 9.49 -14.66 17.74
CA PRO A 400 10.18 -13.89 18.77
C PRO A 400 10.52 -12.47 18.30
N PRO A 401 10.58 -11.49 19.22
CA PRO A 401 10.98 -10.12 18.90
C PRO A 401 12.32 -10.04 18.14
N GLY A 402 12.36 -9.20 17.12
CA GLY A 402 13.49 -9.11 16.20
C GLY A 402 13.11 -8.55 14.83
N LEU A 403 14.08 -8.54 13.93
CA LEU A 403 13.93 -8.14 12.53
C LEU A 403 14.15 -9.38 11.64
N TYR A 404 13.21 -9.63 10.74
CA TYR A 404 13.24 -10.79 9.86
C TYR A 404 12.89 -10.42 8.41
N GLU A 405 13.52 -11.11 7.47
CA GLU A 405 13.09 -11.11 6.07
C GLU A 405 12.27 -12.37 5.78
N ALA A 406 11.07 -12.20 5.25
CA ALA A 406 10.24 -13.28 4.73
C ALA A 406 10.67 -13.61 3.29
N THR A 407 11.24 -14.80 3.11
CA THR A 407 11.61 -15.38 1.82
C THR A 407 10.68 -16.55 1.49
N PHE A 408 10.47 -16.80 0.20
CA PHE A 408 9.52 -17.82 -0.29
C PHE A 408 10.23 -18.77 -1.24
N GLU A 409 10.36 -20.03 -0.84
CA GLU A 409 10.99 -21.08 -1.65
C GLU A 409 9.95 -22.03 -2.24
N ALA A 410 10.12 -22.39 -3.51
CA ALA A 410 9.24 -23.37 -4.16
C ALA A 410 9.51 -24.77 -3.57
N LYS A 411 8.44 -25.54 -3.34
CA LYS A 411 8.57 -26.94 -2.95
C LYS A 411 9.20 -27.77 -4.08
N GLY A 412 10.15 -28.62 -3.72
CA GLY A 412 10.84 -29.54 -4.62
C GLY A 412 10.96 -30.95 -4.02
N ALA A 413 11.55 -31.88 -4.79
CA ALA A 413 11.76 -33.27 -4.35
C ALA A 413 12.70 -33.39 -3.14
N ASP A 414 13.60 -32.40 -2.97
CA ASP A 414 14.56 -32.33 -1.86
C ASP A 414 14.02 -31.54 -0.66
N THR A 415 12.75 -31.12 -0.68
CA THR A 415 12.13 -30.41 0.45
C THR A 415 11.85 -31.38 1.60
N GLU A 416 12.71 -31.37 2.63
CA GLU A 416 12.53 -32.17 3.85
C GLU A 416 11.20 -31.85 4.56
N ASN A 417 10.42 -32.89 4.87
CA ASN A 417 9.08 -32.84 5.52
C ASN A 417 8.07 -31.93 4.78
N ALA A 418 7.97 -32.10 3.46
CA ALA A 418 7.08 -31.33 2.59
C ALA A 418 5.59 -31.39 2.95
N ASP A 419 5.18 -32.40 3.73
CA ASP A 419 3.84 -32.60 4.28
C ASP A 419 3.46 -31.58 5.37
N LEU A 420 4.44 -30.95 6.02
CA LEU A 420 4.21 -29.96 7.07
C LEU A 420 4.02 -28.53 6.56
N ALA A 421 4.30 -28.27 5.28
CA ALA A 421 4.09 -26.97 4.65
C ALA A 421 2.76 -26.95 3.88
N VAL A 422 2.03 -25.84 3.89
CA VAL A 422 0.76 -25.70 3.16
C VAL A 422 1.03 -25.07 1.78
N GLY A 423 0.40 -25.56 0.71
CA GLY A 423 0.54 -24.95 -0.62
C GLY A 423 1.79 -25.37 -1.42
N GLN A 424 2.23 -24.51 -2.36
CA GLN A 424 3.36 -24.78 -3.28
C GLN A 424 4.67 -24.07 -2.86
N TRP A 425 4.59 -23.17 -1.89
CA TRP A 425 5.72 -22.42 -1.39
C TRP A 425 5.95 -22.78 0.09
N VAL A 426 7.13 -22.46 0.58
CA VAL A 426 7.47 -22.53 2.00
C VAL A 426 7.97 -21.15 2.40
N MET A 427 7.27 -20.50 3.32
CA MET A 427 7.72 -19.23 3.90
C MET A 427 8.84 -19.50 4.92
N ARG A 428 9.92 -18.71 4.83
CA ARG A 428 10.99 -18.66 5.82
C ARG A 428 11.16 -17.25 6.34
N CYS A 429 11.35 -17.13 7.65
CA CYS A 429 11.71 -15.88 8.30
C CYS A 429 13.18 -15.92 8.68
N GLU A 430 14.03 -15.28 7.88
CA GLU A 430 15.47 -15.20 8.10
C GLU A 430 15.78 -14.01 9.01
N ALA A 431 16.59 -14.21 10.05
CA ALA A 431 17.00 -13.12 10.93
C ALA A 431 17.86 -12.11 10.16
N ARG A 432 17.60 -10.82 10.40
CA ARG A 432 18.30 -9.71 9.77
C ARG A 432 18.75 -8.69 10.80
N THR A 433 19.63 -7.81 10.36
CA THR A 433 20.17 -6.68 11.10
C THR A 433 19.76 -5.37 10.42
N LEU A 434 20.00 -4.25 11.09
CA LEU A 434 19.77 -2.94 10.46
C LEU A 434 20.76 -2.66 9.32
N ASP A 435 21.89 -3.37 9.25
CA ASP A 435 22.82 -3.25 8.13
C ASP A 435 22.24 -3.82 6.83
N ASP A 436 21.38 -4.84 6.92
CA ASP A 436 20.65 -5.38 5.76
C ASP A 436 19.68 -4.33 5.18
N ILE A 437 19.06 -3.52 6.06
CA ILE A 437 18.23 -2.39 5.62
C ILE A 437 19.09 -1.30 4.99
N ARG A 438 20.21 -0.91 5.64
CA ARG A 438 21.15 0.10 5.10
C ARG A 438 21.76 -0.32 3.76
N ALA A 439 21.96 -1.62 3.54
CA ALA A 439 22.51 -2.16 2.29
C ALA A 439 21.60 -1.90 1.08
N MET A 440 20.31 -1.61 1.30
CA MET A 440 19.39 -1.18 0.25
C MET A 440 19.64 0.28 -0.20
N GLY A 441 20.51 1.02 0.49
CA GLY A 441 20.77 2.44 0.25
C GLY A 441 19.74 3.34 0.97
N GLY A 442 20.02 4.63 1.04
CA GLY A 442 19.16 5.60 1.74
C GLY A 442 19.75 7.00 1.71
N ASN A 443 19.18 7.90 2.51
CA ASN A 443 19.64 9.27 2.60
C ASN A 443 20.97 9.42 3.32
N SER A 444 21.81 10.33 2.83
CA SER A 444 22.93 10.85 3.60
C SER A 444 22.45 11.89 4.63
N PRO A 445 23.25 12.20 5.68
CA PRO A 445 22.95 13.32 6.57
C PRO A 445 22.80 14.67 5.85
N GLU A 446 23.45 14.83 4.69
CA GLU A 446 23.27 16.03 3.87
C GLU A 446 21.89 16.08 3.20
N ASP A 447 21.40 14.94 2.69
CA ASP A 447 20.05 14.84 2.15
C ASP A 447 19.00 15.16 3.21
N GLU A 448 19.17 14.63 4.41
CA GLU A 448 18.29 14.94 5.56
C GLU A 448 18.23 16.44 5.85
N ARG A 449 19.37 17.16 5.75
CA ARG A 449 19.40 18.62 5.90
C ARG A 449 18.68 19.35 4.76
N ARG A 450 18.80 18.85 3.52
CA ARG A 450 18.08 19.41 2.36
C ARG A 450 16.57 19.26 2.55
N PHE A 451 16.09 18.09 2.97
CA PHE A 451 14.67 17.89 3.27
C PHE A 451 14.19 18.71 4.47
N ALA A 452 15.01 18.84 5.53
CA ALA A 452 14.69 19.70 6.65
C ALA A 452 14.56 21.18 6.23
N ALA A 453 15.43 21.66 5.33
CA ALA A 453 15.31 22.99 4.74
C ALA A 453 14.02 23.15 3.93
N ALA A 454 13.67 22.16 3.10
CA ALA A 454 12.42 22.14 2.33
C ALA A 454 11.18 22.19 3.24
N LYS A 455 11.19 21.43 4.33
CA LYS A 455 10.16 21.48 5.37
C LYS A 455 10.01 22.89 5.95
N ARG A 456 11.11 23.55 6.33
CA ARG A 456 11.04 24.91 6.87
C ARG A 456 10.50 25.93 5.88
N VAL A 457 10.91 25.83 4.62
CA VAL A 457 10.34 26.68 3.55
C VAL A 457 8.85 26.42 3.37
N SER A 458 8.41 25.16 3.44
CA SER A 458 6.99 24.79 3.40
C SER A 458 6.19 25.44 4.53
N GLU A 459 6.68 25.35 5.77
CA GLU A 459 6.04 25.97 6.95
C GLU A 459 5.87 27.49 6.76
N ILE A 460 6.90 28.16 6.26
CA ILE A 460 6.88 29.61 5.98
C ILE A 460 5.87 29.95 4.89
N ASN A 461 5.88 29.21 3.76
CA ASN A 461 5.00 29.46 2.63
C ASN A 461 3.53 29.20 2.97
N LEU A 462 3.23 28.13 3.72
CA LEU A 462 1.89 27.85 4.21
C LEU A 462 1.39 28.98 5.12
N ALA A 463 2.21 29.40 6.09
CA ALA A 463 1.86 30.51 6.98
C ALA A 463 1.62 31.82 6.22
N ALA A 464 2.43 32.12 5.21
CA ALA A 464 2.25 33.29 4.35
C ALA A 464 0.95 33.21 3.55
N TYR A 465 0.66 32.06 2.92
CA TYR A 465 -0.59 31.84 2.20
C TYR A 465 -1.82 32.04 3.09
N GLN A 466 -1.85 31.36 4.24
CA GLN A 466 -2.96 31.41 5.19
C GLN A 466 -3.20 32.83 5.72
N LYS A 467 -2.13 33.58 5.98
CA LYS A 467 -2.22 34.94 6.53
C LYS A 467 -2.64 35.98 5.50
N PHE A 468 -2.10 35.91 4.28
CA PHE A 468 -2.19 37.01 3.31
C PHE A 468 -3.13 36.74 2.13
N VAL A 469 -3.35 35.48 1.76
CA VAL A 469 -4.07 35.11 0.52
C VAL A 469 -5.37 34.36 0.83
N GLN A 470 -5.33 33.39 1.74
CA GLN A 470 -6.48 32.53 2.07
C GLN A 470 -7.76 33.30 2.42
N PRO A 471 -7.75 34.41 3.19
CA PRO A 471 -8.98 35.15 3.51
C PRO A 471 -9.69 35.68 2.26
N TRP A 472 -8.93 36.10 1.24
CA TRP A 472 -9.49 36.57 -0.03
C TRP A 472 -10.08 35.43 -0.84
N ILE A 473 -9.36 34.29 -0.92
CA ILE A 473 -9.85 33.10 -1.63
C ILE A 473 -11.14 32.58 -1.00
N LYS A 474 -11.16 32.38 0.32
CA LYS A 474 -12.36 31.93 1.05
C LYS A 474 -13.52 32.92 0.93
N GLY A 475 -13.24 34.22 0.80
CA GLY A 475 -14.27 35.25 0.58
C GLY A 475 -14.86 35.24 -0.84
N MET A 476 -14.12 34.74 -1.83
CA MET A 476 -14.53 34.72 -3.24
C MET A 476 -15.15 33.37 -3.67
N VAL A 477 -14.71 32.26 -3.07
CA VAL A 477 -15.14 30.91 -3.44
C VAL A 477 -16.46 30.56 -2.74
N ASN A 478 -17.45 30.16 -3.52
CA ASN A 478 -18.69 29.58 -3.02
C ASN A 478 -18.83 28.10 -3.45
N PRO A 479 -19.77 27.34 -2.84
CA PRO A 479 -19.92 25.92 -3.16
C PRO A 479 -20.22 25.62 -4.64
N GLN A 480 -20.95 26.49 -5.33
CA GLN A 480 -21.27 26.30 -6.75
C GLN A 480 -20.02 26.46 -7.64
N MET A 481 -19.16 27.43 -7.33
CA MET A 481 -17.89 27.64 -8.03
C MET A 481 -16.94 26.46 -7.80
N ALA A 482 -16.84 25.99 -6.55
CA ALA A 482 -16.02 24.82 -6.20
C ALA A 482 -16.47 23.57 -6.98
N GLU A 483 -17.78 23.32 -7.03
CA GLU A 483 -18.34 22.19 -7.78
C GLU A 483 -18.10 22.34 -9.30
N LEU A 484 -18.20 23.56 -9.84
CA LEU A 484 -17.87 23.81 -11.25
C LEU A 484 -16.38 23.52 -11.54
N MET A 485 -15.46 24.01 -10.71
CA MET A 485 -14.02 23.76 -10.87
C MET A 485 -13.70 22.27 -10.81
N ARG A 486 -14.31 21.54 -9.86
CA ARG A 486 -14.19 20.09 -9.73
C ARG A 486 -14.66 19.36 -11.00
N ASN A 487 -15.81 19.76 -11.55
CA ASN A 487 -16.35 19.15 -12.77
C ASN A 487 -15.55 19.50 -14.03
N LEU A 488 -14.87 20.65 -14.04
CA LEU A 488 -13.96 21.06 -15.12
C LEU A 488 -12.54 20.48 -14.97
N HIS A 489 -12.26 19.70 -13.92
CA HIS A 489 -10.96 19.06 -13.77
C HIS A 489 -10.67 18.16 -15.00
N PRO A 490 -9.47 18.23 -15.62
CA PRO A 490 -9.16 17.49 -16.84
C PRO A 490 -9.42 15.98 -16.73
N LEU A 491 -9.13 15.39 -15.57
CA LEU A 491 -9.39 13.98 -15.33
C LEU A 491 -10.87 13.59 -15.32
N ARG A 492 -11.81 14.51 -15.06
CA ARG A 492 -13.25 14.24 -15.21
C ARG A 492 -13.73 14.53 -16.62
N LEU A 493 -13.23 15.61 -17.22
CA LEU A 493 -13.60 15.99 -18.59
C LEU A 493 -13.31 14.89 -19.62
N GLN A 494 -12.23 14.12 -19.45
CA GLN A 494 -11.93 12.99 -20.34
C GLN A 494 -12.96 11.84 -20.28
N TYR A 495 -13.74 11.70 -19.21
CA TYR A 495 -14.85 10.73 -19.15
C TYR A 495 -16.12 11.35 -19.75
N GLU A 496 -16.40 12.59 -19.37
CA GLU A 496 -17.60 13.32 -19.80
C GLU A 496 -17.60 13.58 -21.32
N ALA A 497 -16.45 13.94 -21.90
CA ALA A 497 -16.31 14.28 -23.32
C ALA A 497 -16.66 13.14 -24.29
N PHE A 498 -16.37 11.89 -23.90
CA PHE A 498 -16.64 10.71 -24.72
C PHE A 498 -17.96 10.01 -24.35
N SER A 499 -18.62 10.41 -23.27
CA SER A 499 -19.88 9.78 -22.84
C SER A 499 -21.04 9.94 -23.85
N SER A 500 -22.10 9.16 -23.67
CA SER A 500 -23.32 9.23 -24.49
C SER A 500 -24.12 10.53 -24.38
N LYS A 501 -23.75 11.46 -23.47
CA LYS A 501 -24.34 12.82 -23.48
C LYS A 501 -23.76 13.68 -24.58
N ASN A 502 -22.58 13.36 -25.11
CA ASN A 502 -22.05 14.00 -26.31
C ASN A 502 -22.83 13.46 -27.52
N PRO A 503 -23.60 14.29 -28.26
CA PRO A 503 -24.41 13.82 -29.38
C PRO A 503 -23.59 13.08 -30.46
N LEU A 504 -22.32 13.45 -30.65
CA LEU A 504 -21.43 12.78 -31.60
C LEU A 504 -21.20 11.31 -31.26
N MET A 505 -21.28 10.95 -29.97
CA MET A 505 -21.05 9.58 -29.50
C MET A 505 -22.22 8.64 -29.79
N SER A 506 -23.42 9.18 -30.06
CA SER A 506 -24.55 8.38 -30.55
C SER A 506 -24.28 7.79 -31.94
N MET A 507 -23.64 8.57 -32.83
CA MET A 507 -23.20 8.12 -34.14
C MET A 507 -22.13 7.03 -34.01
N VAL A 508 -21.15 7.23 -33.11
CA VAL A 508 -20.11 6.24 -32.81
C VAL A 508 -20.72 4.91 -32.35
N LYS A 509 -21.70 4.93 -31.45
CA LYS A 509 -22.39 3.72 -30.98
C LYS A 509 -23.02 2.94 -32.15
N SER A 510 -23.71 3.63 -33.06
CA SER A 510 -24.33 3.00 -34.23
C SER A 510 -23.28 2.42 -35.19
N MET A 511 -22.23 3.18 -35.49
CA MET A 511 -21.14 2.72 -36.36
C MET A 511 -20.38 1.54 -35.73
N ALA A 512 -20.16 1.54 -34.42
CA ALA A 512 -19.50 0.45 -33.72
C ALA A 512 -20.31 -0.85 -33.78
N GLY A 513 -21.65 -0.79 -33.80
CA GLY A 513 -22.50 -1.95 -34.07
C GLY A 513 -22.21 -2.57 -35.43
N GLN A 514 -22.25 -1.75 -36.49
CA GLN A 514 -21.97 -2.18 -37.87
C GLN A 514 -20.54 -2.71 -38.03
N VAL A 515 -19.56 -2.03 -37.43
CA VAL A 515 -18.15 -2.44 -37.49
C VAL A 515 -17.92 -3.79 -36.79
N ARG A 516 -18.67 -4.10 -35.72
CA ARG A 516 -18.57 -5.43 -35.07
C ARG A 516 -19.12 -6.54 -35.95
N GLU A 517 -20.20 -6.28 -36.69
CA GLU A 517 -20.80 -7.25 -37.61
C GLU A 517 -19.90 -7.47 -38.84
N ASP A 518 -19.32 -6.41 -39.39
CA ASP A 518 -18.47 -6.43 -40.60
C ASP A 518 -16.98 -6.30 -40.29
N ARG A 519 -16.52 -6.80 -39.13
CA ARG A 519 -15.12 -6.64 -38.68
C ARG A 519 -14.15 -7.31 -39.67
N LYS A 520 -13.20 -6.54 -40.19
CA LYS A 520 -12.12 -6.97 -41.11
C LYS A 520 -10.76 -6.67 -40.48
N GLN A 521 -10.18 -7.66 -39.83
CA GLN A 521 -8.84 -7.56 -39.27
C GLN A 521 -7.78 -7.66 -40.39
N ALA A 522 -6.76 -6.82 -40.31
CA ALA A 522 -5.62 -6.93 -41.20
C ALA A 522 -4.81 -8.20 -40.90
N SER A 523 -4.19 -8.79 -41.93
CA SER A 523 -3.28 -9.92 -41.78
C SER A 523 -2.17 -9.62 -40.77
N LYS A 524 -1.77 -10.65 -40.01
CA LYS A 524 -0.67 -10.55 -39.04
C LYS A 524 0.67 -10.16 -39.68
N ASP A 525 0.86 -10.52 -40.94
CA ASP A 525 2.08 -10.23 -41.70
C ASP A 525 2.00 -8.88 -42.45
N ASN A 526 0.99 -8.05 -42.16
CA ASN A 526 0.82 -6.76 -42.80
C ASN A 526 1.93 -5.77 -42.34
N PRO A 527 2.75 -5.22 -43.25
CA PRO A 527 3.89 -4.37 -42.89
C PRO A 527 3.49 -3.06 -42.21
N PHE A 528 2.28 -2.57 -42.43
CA PHE A 528 1.79 -1.34 -41.78
C PHE A 528 1.43 -1.55 -40.32
N ILE A 529 1.05 -2.76 -39.92
CA ILE A 529 0.87 -3.11 -38.49
C ILE A 529 2.22 -3.10 -37.78
N ALA A 530 3.25 -3.72 -38.37
CA ALA A 530 4.61 -3.68 -37.83
C ALA A 530 5.16 -2.25 -37.73
N PHE A 531 4.92 -1.42 -38.75
CA PHE A 531 5.28 0.00 -38.73
C PHE A 531 4.54 0.76 -37.62
N GLN A 532 3.23 0.52 -37.44
CA GLN A 532 2.42 1.10 -36.37
C GLN A 532 2.97 0.74 -34.98
N GLU A 533 3.39 -0.50 -34.77
CA GLU A 533 4.00 -0.94 -33.50
C GLU A 533 5.35 -0.28 -33.26
N GLN A 534 6.16 -0.10 -34.31
CA GLN A 534 7.44 0.60 -34.20
C GLN A 534 7.25 2.08 -33.84
N VAL A 535 6.29 2.76 -34.45
CA VAL A 535 5.93 4.15 -34.09
C VAL A 535 5.48 4.22 -32.63
N SER A 536 4.64 3.28 -32.19
CA SER A 536 4.23 3.22 -30.79
C SER A 536 5.40 3.05 -29.84
N LYS A 537 6.35 2.16 -30.15
CA LYS A 537 7.58 1.97 -29.36
C LYS A 537 8.42 3.25 -29.31
N GLN A 538 8.55 3.97 -30.42
CA GLN A 538 9.28 5.24 -30.48
C GLN A 538 8.62 6.32 -29.62
N ILE A 539 7.28 6.42 -29.62
CA ILE A 539 6.54 7.35 -28.76
C ILE A 539 6.77 7.02 -27.28
N VAL A 540 6.68 5.74 -26.92
CA VAL A 540 6.97 5.28 -25.55
C VAL A 540 8.40 5.66 -25.14
N HIS A 541 9.40 5.35 -25.97
CA HIS A 541 10.79 5.70 -25.71
C HIS A 541 11.01 7.22 -25.58
N ALA A 542 10.35 8.04 -26.40
CA ALA A 542 10.45 9.49 -26.32
C ALA A 542 9.84 10.04 -25.01
N LEU A 543 8.69 9.50 -24.60
CA LEU A 543 8.03 9.88 -23.34
C LEU A 543 8.81 9.40 -22.11
N ASP A 544 9.38 8.20 -22.14
CA ASP A 544 10.26 7.70 -21.08
C ASP A 544 11.53 8.55 -20.98
N ALA A 545 12.20 8.87 -22.10
CA ALA A 545 13.39 9.72 -22.09
C ALA A 545 13.09 11.14 -21.57
N TRP A 546 11.92 11.70 -21.92
CA TRP A 546 11.47 12.97 -21.37
C TRP A 546 11.24 12.89 -19.87
N ARG A 547 10.54 11.84 -19.39
CA ARG A 547 10.37 11.59 -17.95
C ARG A 547 11.72 11.54 -17.26
N ASP A 548 12.62 10.67 -17.68
CA ASP A 548 13.92 10.46 -17.03
C ASP A 548 14.74 11.76 -16.96
N THR A 549 14.65 12.61 -18.00
CA THR A 549 15.29 13.94 -18.01
C THR A 549 14.66 14.89 -16.98
N GLN A 550 13.32 14.94 -16.93
CA GLN A 550 12.59 15.78 -15.97
C GLN A 550 12.83 15.34 -14.53
N GLU A 551 12.92 14.03 -14.30
CA GLU A 551 13.22 13.43 -13.00
C GLU A 551 14.62 13.82 -12.52
N ALA A 552 15.64 13.66 -13.38
CA ALA A 552 17.01 14.07 -13.08
C ALA A 552 17.14 15.58 -12.82
N LEU A 553 16.45 16.41 -13.61
CA LEU A 553 16.43 17.86 -13.41
C LEU A 553 15.75 18.24 -12.09
N SER A 554 14.65 17.56 -11.74
CA SER A 554 13.91 17.80 -10.49
C SER A 554 14.79 17.50 -9.28
N GLU A 555 15.47 16.36 -9.28
CA GLU A 555 16.43 15.99 -8.25
C GLU A 555 17.58 17.01 -8.16
N ALA A 556 18.25 17.29 -9.28
CA ALA A 556 19.36 18.24 -9.29
C ALA A 556 18.94 19.63 -8.79
N THR A 557 17.76 20.10 -9.17
CA THR A 557 17.20 21.38 -8.71
C THR A 557 16.93 21.36 -7.22
N PHE A 558 16.30 20.30 -6.72
CA PHE A 558 16.02 20.15 -5.29
C PHE A 558 17.32 20.15 -4.47
N LEU A 559 18.30 19.34 -4.89
CA LEU A 559 19.58 19.23 -4.21
C LEU A 559 20.36 20.56 -4.23
N ALA A 560 20.32 21.30 -5.35
CA ALA A 560 20.98 22.60 -5.47
C ALA A 560 20.31 23.70 -4.63
N VAL A 561 18.98 23.80 -4.70
CA VAL A 561 18.22 24.82 -3.97
C VAL A 561 18.31 24.58 -2.47
N TYR A 562 17.96 23.38 -2.01
CA TYR A 562 17.90 23.06 -0.59
C TYR A 562 19.26 22.64 0.00
N GLY A 563 20.25 22.38 -0.83
CA GLY A 563 21.65 22.22 -0.43
C GLY A 563 22.40 23.55 -0.26
N SER A 564 21.80 24.68 -0.67
CA SER A 564 22.41 26.00 -0.54
C SER A 564 22.67 26.37 0.93
N PRO A 565 23.94 26.63 1.34
CA PRO A 565 24.25 27.03 2.70
C PRO A 565 23.54 28.33 3.12
N ALA A 566 23.35 29.26 2.17
CA ALA A 566 22.66 30.52 2.43
C ALA A 566 21.17 30.28 2.74
N LEU A 567 20.50 29.39 1.99
CA LEU A 567 19.11 29.05 2.26
C LEU A 567 18.98 28.29 3.59
N GLN A 568 19.81 27.26 3.79
CA GLN A 568 19.82 26.49 5.05
C GLN A 568 20.02 27.39 6.26
N ALA A 569 20.98 28.33 6.21
CA ALA A 569 21.19 29.31 7.28
C ALA A 569 19.98 30.24 7.46
N ALA A 570 19.39 30.73 6.36
CA ALA A 570 18.23 31.64 6.40
C ALA A 570 16.99 30.99 7.04
N VAL A 571 16.81 29.68 6.87
CA VAL A 571 15.70 28.92 7.47
C VAL A 571 16.09 28.20 8.77
N GLY A 572 17.29 28.43 9.29
CA GLY A 572 17.74 27.94 10.59
C GLY A 572 18.10 26.46 10.65
N ILE A 573 18.59 25.88 9.54
CA ILE A 573 19.17 24.53 9.52
C ILE A 573 20.63 24.62 9.93
N ASP A 574 20.97 23.94 11.03
CA ASP A 574 22.35 23.84 11.51
C ASP A 574 23.15 22.85 10.64
N PRO A 575 24.28 23.27 10.02
CA PRO A 575 25.13 22.40 9.21
C PRO A 575 25.68 21.18 9.95
N GLN A 576 25.81 21.27 11.27
CA GLN A 576 26.30 20.18 12.13
C GLN A 576 25.18 19.31 12.69
N SER A 577 23.92 19.69 12.48
CA SER A 577 22.78 18.89 12.95
C SER A 577 22.57 17.65 12.09
N ALA A 578 22.16 16.56 12.75
CA ALA A 578 21.48 15.43 12.13
C ALA A 578 19.96 15.65 12.35
N PRO A 579 19.22 16.11 11.33
CA PRO A 579 17.82 16.56 11.50
C PRO A 579 16.86 15.45 11.95
N SER A 580 17.17 14.21 11.61
CA SER A 580 16.48 12.97 11.98
C SER A 580 17.12 12.30 13.20
N ARG A 581 17.39 13.08 14.27
CA ARG A 581 17.94 12.50 15.50
C ARG A 581 16.95 11.50 16.08
N ARG A 582 17.36 10.22 16.11
CA ARG A 582 16.63 9.11 16.73
C ARG A 582 16.18 9.48 18.15
N GLN A 583 14.93 9.15 18.47
CA GLN A 583 14.42 9.32 19.82
C GLN A 583 15.05 8.27 20.74
N GLU A 584 15.89 8.69 21.68
CA GLU A 584 16.50 7.78 22.65
C GLU A 584 15.43 7.09 23.51
N MET A 585 15.72 5.83 23.89
CA MET A 585 14.91 5.11 24.86
C MET A 585 14.78 5.90 26.17
N SER A 586 13.53 6.09 26.61
CA SER A 586 13.26 6.85 27.84
C SER A 586 13.83 6.15 29.08
N ALA A 587 14.23 6.93 30.08
CA ALA A 587 14.74 6.39 31.35
C ALA A 587 13.70 5.49 32.05
N ALA A 588 12.41 5.83 31.94
CA ALA A 588 11.31 5.02 32.47
C ALA A 588 11.23 3.66 31.77
N HIS A 589 11.37 3.61 30.44
CA HIS A 589 11.38 2.35 29.69
C HIS A 589 12.61 1.52 30.02
N ARG A 590 13.79 2.14 30.11
CA ARG A 590 15.03 1.47 30.53
C ARG A 590 14.90 0.82 31.90
N GLY A 591 14.32 1.52 32.87
CA GLY A 591 14.07 0.95 34.21
C GLY A 591 13.00 -0.15 34.24
N MET A 592 12.05 -0.17 33.30
CA MET A 592 11.15 -1.33 33.13
C MET A 592 11.88 -2.52 32.52
N LEU A 593 12.72 -2.29 31.52
CA LEU A 593 13.52 -3.31 30.86
C LEU A 593 14.48 -3.99 31.83
N GLU A 594 15.23 -3.24 32.63
CA GLU A 594 16.17 -3.78 33.62
C GLU A 594 15.47 -4.68 34.65
N ARG A 595 14.30 -4.27 35.15
CA ARG A 595 13.48 -5.09 36.04
C ARG A 595 13.02 -6.38 35.36
N ARG A 596 12.57 -6.29 34.12
CA ARG A 596 12.13 -7.47 33.34
C ARG A 596 13.29 -8.43 33.06
N ILE A 597 14.48 -7.92 32.78
CA ILE A 597 15.70 -8.73 32.62
C ILE A 597 16.02 -9.49 33.92
N ALA A 598 15.98 -8.80 35.07
CA ALA A 598 16.24 -9.43 36.35
C ALA A 598 15.22 -10.53 36.68
N GLU A 599 13.93 -10.27 36.42
CA GLU A 599 12.85 -11.24 36.59
C GLU A 599 13.03 -12.48 35.70
N LEU A 600 13.34 -12.30 34.41
CA LEU A 600 13.56 -13.43 33.50
C LEU A 600 14.77 -14.27 33.91
N LYS A 601 15.86 -13.62 34.35
CA LYS A 601 17.05 -14.33 34.85
C LYS A 601 16.76 -15.14 36.11
N SER A 602 15.94 -14.63 37.05
CA SER A 602 15.60 -15.39 38.26
C SER A 602 14.71 -16.60 38.00
N ARG A 603 14.00 -16.63 36.86
CA ARG A 603 13.05 -17.69 36.49
C ARG A 603 13.60 -18.73 35.51
N ILE A 604 14.91 -18.70 35.20
CA ILE A 604 15.54 -19.62 34.23
C ILE A 604 15.33 -21.10 34.59
N ASP A 605 15.41 -21.41 35.90
CA ASP A 605 15.25 -22.76 36.46
C ASP A 605 13.78 -23.15 36.71
N GLU A 606 12.82 -22.26 36.44
CA GLU A 606 11.38 -22.51 36.64
C GLU A 606 10.72 -23.06 35.36
N GLY A 607 9.75 -23.95 35.53
CA GLY A 607 8.95 -24.52 34.44
C GLY A 607 8.90 -26.05 34.48
N GLY A 608 8.55 -26.66 33.35
CA GLY A 608 8.58 -28.10 33.16
C GLY A 608 8.85 -28.48 31.70
N LEU A 609 8.32 -29.63 31.27
CA LEU A 609 8.57 -30.21 29.95
C LEU A 609 8.27 -29.25 28.80
N ARG A 610 7.23 -28.41 28.95
CA ARG A 610 6.81 -27.46 27.90
C ARG A 610 7.85 -26.35 27.70
N GLU A 611 8.31 -25.74 28.78
CA GLU A 611 9.37 -24.74 28.79
C GLU A 611 10.65 -25.33 28.21
N ALA A 612 11.02 -26.55 28.61
CA ALA A 612 12.19 -27.26 28.09
C ALA A 612 12.09 -27.50 26.58
N ALA A 613 10.95 -27.95 26.09
CA ALA A 613 10.71 -28.21 24.67
C ALA A 613 10.78 -26.92 23.84
N ILE A 614 10.07 -25.87 24.25
CA ILE A 614 10.08 -24.56 23.58
C ILE A 614 11.50 -23.99 23.56
N ARG A 615 12.19 -24.00 24.71
CA ARG A 615 13.58 -23.52 24.83
C ARG A 615 14.52 -24.28 23.90
N SER A 616 14.38 -25.60 23.81
CA SER A 616 15.18 -26.44 22.91
C SER A 616 14.92 -26.11 21.44
N LEU A 617 13.65 -26.00 21.04
CA LEU A 617 13.26 -25.65 19.68
C LEU A 617 13.76 -24.25 19.28
N LEU A 618 13.64 -23.27 20.18
CA LEU A 618 14.14 -21.91 19.96
C LEU A 618 15.67 -21.89 19.82
N TYR A 619 16.40 -22.67 20.62
CA TYR A 619 17.86 -22.77 20.51
C TYR A 619 18.31 -23.40 19.18
N VAL A 620 17.64 -24.47 18.73
CA VAL A 620 17.93 -25.08 17.43
C VAL A 620 17.62 -24.12 16.28
N GLY A 621 16.51 -23.37 16.38
CA GLY A 621 16.14 -22.35 15.40
C GLY A 621 17.13 -21.17 15.37
N SER A 622 17.58 -20.69 16.53
CA SER A 622 18.52 -19.56 16.62
C SER A 622 19.89 -19.92 16.03
N ALA A 623 20.36 -21.15 16.22
CA ALA A 623 21.60 -21.65 15.62
C ALA A 623 21.56 -21.66 14.08
N ARG A 624 20.37 -21.78 13.47
CA ARG A 624 20.18 -21.74 12.01
C ARG A 624 20.01 -20.32 11.47
N GLY A 625 19.77 -19.32 12.34
CA GLY A 625 19.49 -17.94 11.93
C GLY A 625 18.19 -17.78 11.14
N MET A 626 17.33 -18.80 11.12
CA MET A 626 16.09 -18.84 10.34
C MET A 626 15.00 -19.60 11.09
N VAL A 627 13.77 -19.13 10.94
CA VAL A 627 12.57 -19.76 11.49
C VAL A 627 11.63 -20.08 10.33
N ASP A 628 11.34 -21.36 10.10
CA ASP A 628 10.53 -21.85 9.00
C ASP A 628 9.27 -22.59 9.47
N GLU A 629 8.27 -22.72 8.60
CA GLU A 629 6.97 -23.35 8.90
C GLU A 629 7.08 -24.66 9.70
N ARG A 630 8.14 -25.46 9.46
CA ARG A 630 8.39 -26.76 10.09
C ARG A 630 8.75 -26.63 11.57
N SER A 631 9.66 -25.71 11.87
CA SER A 631 10.08 -25.39 13.25
C SER A 631 8.88 -24.93 14.10
N LEU A 632 7.84 -24.45 13.42
CA LEU A 632 6.67 -23.85 14.03
C LEU A 632 5.49 -24.81 14.10
N GLU A 633 5.35 -25.73 13.14
CA GLU A 633 4.46 -26.88 13.29
C GLU A 633 4.92 -27.77 14.45
N ALA A 634 6.23 -27.91 14.66
CA ALA A 634 6.78 -28.52 15.88
C ALA A 634 6.33 -27.77 17.16
N LEU A 635 6.34 -26.43 17.15
CA LEU A 635 5.84 -25.61 18.25
C LEU A 635 4.30 -25.72 18.43
N ARG A 636 3.54 -25.82 17.34
CA ARG A 636 2.08 -26.07 17.37
C ARG A 636 1.76 -27.44 17.97
N ASN A 637 2.54 -28.47 17.64
CA ASN A 637 2.40 -29.78 18.24
C ASN A 637 2.65 -29.72 19.76
N VAL A 638 3.69 -29.00 20.21
CA VAL A 638 3.93 -28.76 21.65
C VAL A 638 2.74 -28.04 22.32
N ARG A 639 2.07 -27.11 21.63
CA ARG A 639 0.86 -26.44 22.13
C ARG A 639 -0.34 -27.39 22.26
N ARG A 640 -0.49 -28.38 21.35
CA ARG A 640 -1.61 -29.34 21.31
C ARG A 640 -1.45 -30.53 22.27
N ASP A 641 -0.23 -30.99 22.50
CA ASP A 641 0.06 -32.31 23.10
C ASP A 641 0.07 -32.35 24.65
N THR A 642 -0.44 -31.32 25.34
CA THR A 642 -0.38 -31.24 26.81
C THR A 642 -1.76 -30.99 27.42
N ALA A 643 -2.00 -31.57 28.61
CA ALA A 643 -3.32 -31.70 29.28
C ALA A 643 -4.13 -30.41 29.51
N ALA A 644 -3.53 -29.24 29.29
CA ALA A 644 -4.21 -27.95 29.23
C ALA A 644 -3.73 -27.18 27.99
N THR A 645 -4.60 -27.05 26.97
CA THR A 645 -4.33 -26.30 25.74
C THR A 645 -4.18 -24.81 26.06
N LEU A 646 -3.00 -24.24 25.84
CA LEU A 646 -2.78 -22.80 25.97
C LEU A 646 -3.53 -22.04 24.87
N THR A 647 -4.07 -20.87 25.20
CA THR A 647 -4.47 -19.88 24.19
C THR A 647 -3.24 -19.43 23.38
N LEU A 648 -3.44 -18.91 22.16
CA LEU A 648 -2.32 -18.43 21.35
C LEU A 648 -1.56 -17.30 22.06
N THR A 649 -2.27 -16.46 22.82
CA THR A 649 -1.68 -15.36 23.59
C THR A 649 -0.77 -15.89 24.70
N GLU A 650 -1.21 -16.87 25.48
CA GLU A 650 -0.38 -17.49 26.53
C GLU A 650 0.83 -18.21 25.92
N PHE A 651 0.62 -18.93 24.82
CA PHE A 651 1.69 -19.61 24.10
C PHE A 651 2.73 -18.62 23.55
N LYS A 652 2.28 -17.52 22.94
CA LYS A 652 3.14 -16.43 22.47
C LYS A 652 3.94 -15.81 23.60
N MET A 653 3.31 -15.56 24.76
CA MET A 653 4.02 -15.04 25.93
C MET A 653 5.10 -16.01 26.41
N LEU A 654 4.76 -17.30 26.52
CA LEU A 654 5.70 -18.35 26.93
C LEU A 654 6.89 -18.46 25.98
N ALA A 655 6.64 -18.50 24.67
CA ALA A 655 7.69 -18.54 23.65
C ALA A 655 8.61 -17.32 23.73
N ARG A 656 8.05 -16.12 23.96
CA ARG A 656 8.81 -14.89 24.15
C ARG A 656 9.66 -14.91 25.42
N GLU A 657 9.13 -15.40 26.55
CA GLU A 657 9.90 -15.53 27.79
C GLU A 657 11.09 -16.48 27.61
N GLN A 658 10.87 -17.67 27.05
CA GLN A 658 11.93 -18.64 26.80
C GLN A 658 12.98 -18.11 25.81
N PHE A 659 12.55 -17.38 24.78
CA PHE A 659 13.47 -16.71 23.85
C PHE A 659 14.35 -15.69 24.55
N PHE A 660 13.77 -14.82 25.39
CA PHE A 660 14.54 -13.82 26.11
C PHE A 660 15.49 -14.43 27.15
N MET A 661 15.09 -15.52 27.83
CA MET A 661 16.00 -16.24 28.72
C MET A 661 17.24 -16.75 27.97
N LEU A 662 17.06 -17.37 26.80
CA LEU A 662 18.16 -17.80 25.93
C LEU A 662 19.03 -16.64 25.46
N LEU A 663 18.42 -15.50 25.12
CA LEU A 663 19.14 -14.31 24.67
C LEU A 663 19.98 -13.67 25.80
N LEU A 664 19.45 -13.67 27.03
CA LEU A 664 20.06 -13.00 28.19
C LEU A 664 21.13 -13.84 28.88
N ASP A 665 20.96 -15.17 28.90
CA ASP A 665 21.87 -16.14 29.51
C ASP A 665 21.70 -17.51 28.84
N GLN A 666 22.31 -17.69 27.68
CA GLN A 666 22.20 -18.91 26.89
C GLN A 666 22.72 -20.14 27.65
N GLU A 667 23.88 -20.02 28.29
CA GLU A 667 24.51 -21.13 29.01
C GLU A 667 23.66 -21.58 30.20
N GLY A 668 23.19 -20.63 31.02
CA GLY A 668 22.29 -20.91 32.14
C GLY A 668 20.96 -21.51 31.68
N ALA A 669 20.36 -20.94 30.63
CA ALA A 669 19.11 -21.42 30.07
C ALA A 669 19.19 -22.88 29.56
N LEU A 670 20.29 -23.26 28.91
CA LEU A 670 20.52 -24.63 28.46
C LEU A 670 20.83 -25.59 29.62
N ALA A 671 21.65 -25.16 30.59
CA ALA A 671 21.99 -25.95 31.77
C ALA A 671 20.77 -26.26 32.66
N ALA A 672 19.73 -25.43 32.60
CA ALA A 672 18.48 -25.66 33.31
C ALA A 672 17.58 -26.74 32.67
N ILE A 673 17.75 -27.09 31.39
CA ILE A 673 16.86 -28.04 30.69
C ILE A 673 16.71 -29.38 31.43
N PRO A 674 17.78 -30.05 31.92
CA PRO A 674 17.64 -31.30 32.66
C PRO A 674 16.79 -31.19 33.93
N LYS A 675 16.74 -30.02 34.58
CA LYS A 675 15.92 -29.78 35.78
C LYS A 675 14.42 -29.63 35.46
N LEU A 676 14.10 -29.29 34.21
CA LEU A 676 12.73 -29.07 33.73
C LEU A 676 12.09 -30.36 33.19
N LEU A 677 12.86 -31.43 33.03
CA LEU A 677 12.39 -32.73 32.57
C LEU A 677 11.94 -33.60 33.76
N PRO A 678 10.92 -34.47 33.58
CA PRO A 678 10.37 -35.33 34.64
C PRO A 678 11.31 -36.44 35.10
#